data_AF-A0A8B9K018-F1
#
_entry.id   AF-A0A8B9K018-F1
#
_cell.length_a   1.000
_cell.length_b   1.000
_cell.length_c   1.000
_cell.angle_alpha   90.00
_cell.angle_beta   90.00
_cell.angle_gamma   90.00
#
_symmetry.space_group_name_H-M   'P 1'
#
loop_
_entity.id
_entity.type
_entity.pdbx_description
1 polymer ?
#
loop_
_entity_poly.entity_id
_entity_poly.type
_entity_poly.pdbx_seq_one_letter_code
_entity_poly.pdbx_strand_id
1 'polypeptide(L)'
;MTTYCTDRAVSLWSTLCTPKEGPAAMRIEISIVQQPLSVCVPRNYPVTLSVQAIGTGSLRYQWFDGRQEEVEHGTERKLDICLQKSEKYICRVSDQYCNFVFTEWVKVKVLNSPVGVPPAWRGQPYIIVQPTVCQPVQHGSTFTLKCSAIGIPSPYYQWYHNGHPLPKENKETFEIKQVKAESAGSYLCSVSNVLGERWSDAAEVEIAAPDKIPAPTLTATDKVALLIGNLNYSHHPRLMAPTMDVHELASLLQQLGFRVVSLLDLTLQEMNSAIDSFLQLLDRGVYAVFYYAGHGYEHLGRNYLVAIDAPRPYRTEHCVCVQRVMWSMQERRAQLNIILLDTCRKWYKQTGAASDINPLAPLGNTVYGYATTEDAEAFEVQDGGKSTGIFTKYLNKHILQPKKVTHILEQVSEDLGKDPLVCGRQVVEIKYTLKEPRSLTDPVGTAGHTIELNLRDACWKQANVMPGQKLLDFPCGAKVELSFSALFSNVLLAFGTVKNTGPIAQDCTVELRSDPTMEDIFSGTDSSDEMQSLLLSKADYPDCCLRLCCLQRLKRSLVIKIKLSYTHRDRNVRLTEYREVDIDRPLIASCRFSQRKPLDRRRESAQPKRGHDSDIRRPSHRLAHPARPSTRKAENICQISSNTTSACTNEPEENDENDPQEFT
;
A
#
# COMPACT_ATOMS: atom_id res chain seq x y z
N MET A 1 30.12 29.04 48.00
CA MET A 1 29.21 29.03 49.16
C MET A 1 28.45 27.69 49.11
N THR A 2 28.73 26.71 49.98
CA THR A 2 28.15 26.54 51.35
C THR A 2 26.62 26.40 51.36
N THR A 3 25.95 25.36 51.91
CA THR A 3 26.39 24.07 52.50
C THR A 3 25.16 23.12 52.76
N TYR A 4 25.42 21.84 53.07
CA TYR A 4 24.62 20.86 53.87
C TYR A 4 23.17 20.45 53.52
N CYS A 5 22.99 19.12 53.38
CA CYS A 5 22.20 18.23 54.27
C CYS A 5 22.34 16.77 53.76
N THR A 6 23.25 15.96 54.33
CA THR A 6 23.02 14.94 55.38
C THR A 6 22.03 13.83 55.00
N ASP A 7 22.50 12.63 54.68
CA ASP A 7 22.94 11.52 55.56
C ASP A 7 21.81 10.70 56.21
N ARG A 8 21.60 9.47 55.71
CA ARG A 8 21.14 8.33 56.52
C ARG A 8 21.34 6.99 55.79
N ALA A 9 21.76 5.99 56.57
CA ALA A 9 21.84 4.56 56.22
C ALA A 9 22.96 4.11 55.25
N VAL A 10 24.21 4.11 55.74
CA VAL A 10 24.97 2.84 55.88
C VAL A 10 25.74 2.89 57.20
N SER A 11 25.26 2.14 58.19
CA SER A 11 25.96 1.90 59.46
C SER A 11 26.14 0.39 59.66
N LEU A 12 27.22 0.01 60.35
CA LEU A 12 27.66 -1.37 60.64
C LEU A 12 28.38 -2.04 59.44
N TRP A 13 29.71 -2.10 59.53
CA TRP A 13 30.60 -3.27 59.34
C TRP A 13 32.04 -2.78 59.56
N SER A 14 32.44 -2.61 60.82
CA SER A 14 33.81 -2.19 61.18
C SER A 14 34.43 -3.18 62.16
N THR A 15 35.43 -3.95 61.71
CA THR A 15 36.28 -4.73 62.63
C THR A 15 37.69 -4.91 62.04
N LEU A 16 38.64 -4.18 62.63
CA LEU A 16 40.08 -4.47 62.76
C LEU A 16 40.91 -4.85 61.52
N CYS A 17 41.69 -3.88 61.03
CA CYS A 17 43.06 -4.10 60.56
C CYS A 17 43.92 -2.85 60.80
N THR A 18 44.88 -2.90 61.73
CA THR A 18 45.84 -1.81 61.95
C THR A 18 47.04 -1.94 60.99
N PRO A 19 47.38 -0.92 60.19
CA PRO A 19 48.54 -0.99 59.31
C PRO A 19 49.85 -0.85 60.11
N LYS A 20 50.79 -1.78 59.92
CA LYS A 20 52.19 -1.56 60.31
C LYS A 20 52.86 -0.68 59.24
N GLU A 21 53.59 0.33 59.67
CA GLU A 21 54.36 1.18 58.78
C GLU A 21 55.53 0.41 58.16
N GLY A 22 55.60 0.45 56.82
CA GLY A 22 56.73 0.05 56.00
C GLY A 22 57.01 1.18 54.99
N PRO A 23 58.18 1.20 54.33
CA PRO A 23 58.67 2.37 53.62
C PRO A 23 57.70 2.84 52.53
N ALA A 24 57.55 4.17 52.43
CA ALA A 24 56.59 4.83 51.55
C ALA A 24 56.99 4.71 50.07
N ALA A 25 56.71 3.55 49.47
CA ALA A 25 56.52 3.46 48.03
C ALA A 25 55.40 4.42 47.61
N MET A 26 55.61 5.18 46.53
CA MET A 26 54.67 6.17 46.02
C MET A 26 53.33 5.51 45.65
N ARG A 27 52.34 5.61 46.54
CA ARG A 27 51.00 5.03 46.32
C ARG A 27 50.22 5.92 45.38
N ILE A 28 49.93 5.42 44.19
CA ILE A 28 48.91 5.96 43.30
C ILE A 28 47.56 5.49 43.84
N GLU A 29 46.72 6.44 44.26
CA GLU A 29 45.32 6.20 44.62
C GLU A 29 44.51 5.77 43.39
N ILE A 30 43.42 5.02 43.60
CA ILE A 30 42.57 4.56 42.50
C ILE A 30 41.95 5.77 41.81
N SER A 31 42.24 5.95 40.52
CA SER A 31 41.65 7.02 39.70
C SER A 31 41.20 6.46 38.35
N ILE A 32 39.99 6.86 37.95
CA ILE A 32 39.37 6.42 36.70
C ILE A 32 39.83 7.35 35.58
N VAL A 33 40.65 6.83 34.68
CA VAL A 33 41.24 7.57 33.55
C VAL A 33 40.38 7.49 32.27
N GLN A 34 39.51 6.48 32.18
CA GLN A 34 38.47 6.39 31.16
C GLN A 34 37.16 5.92 31.80
N GLN A 35 36.17 6.80 31.83
CA GLN A 35 34.80 6.44 32.18
C GLN A 35 34.16 5.62 31.04
N PRO A 36 33.27 4.67 31.33
CA PRO A 36 32.42 4.09 30.32
C PRO A 36 31.51 5.16 29.68
N LEU A 37 30.99 4.88 28.49
CA LEU A 37 30.16 5.82 27.74
C LEU A 37 28.72 5.31 27.64
N SER A 38 27.74 6.20 27.80
CA SER A 38 26.34 5.89 27.52
C SER A 38 26.14 5.66 26.02
N VAL A 39 25.24 4.73 25.65
CA VAL A 39 24.99 4.35 24.25
C VAL A 39 23.49 4.33 23.93
N CYS A 40 23.16 4.45 22.66
CA CYS A 40 21.80 4.29 22.15
C CYS A 40 21.81 3.27 21.00
N VAL A 41 21.15 2.12 21.17
CA VAL A 41 21.22 0.98 20.24
C VAL A 41 19.84 0.36 20.05
N PRO A 42 19.59 -0.43 18.97
CA PRO A 42 18.35 -1.19 18.87
C PRO A 42 18.35 -2.40 19.82
N ARG A 43 17.18 -3.04 19.97
CA ARG A 43 17.03 -4.30 20.71
C ARG A 43 18.00 -5.36 20.21
N ASN A 44 18.54 -6.15 21.13
CA ASN A 44 19.50 -7.23 20.86
C ASN A 44 20.80 -6.81 20.14
N TYR A 45 21.15 -5.53 20.14
CA TYR A 45 22.45 -5.10 19.63
C TYR A 45 23.54 -5.36 20.69
N PRO A 46 24.65 -6.05 20.35
CA PRO A 46 25.74 -6.29 21.28
C PRO A 46 26.53 -5.00 21.56
N VAL A 47 26.78 -4.72 22.84
CA VAL A 47 27.48 -3.53 23.32
C VAL A 47 28.56 -3.93 24.32
N THR A 48 29.77 -3.40 24.14
CA THR A 48 30.83 -3.46 25.15
C THR A 48 30.89 -2.13 25.90
N LEU A 49 30.65 -2.15 27.21
CA LEU A 49 31.04 -1.06 28.11
C LEU A 49 32.49 -1.30 28.56
N SER A 50 33.28 -0.23 28.74
CA SER A 50 34.68 -0.33 29.15
C SER A 50 35.09 0.77 30.12
N VAL A 51 35.79 0.42 31.18
CA VAL A 51 36.43 1.33 32.12
C VAL A 51 37.95 1.17 32.07
N GLN A 52 38.69 2.26 32.25
CA GLN A 52 40.12 2.22 32.53
C GLN A 52 40.41 3.01 33.80
N ALA A 53 41.20 2.42 34.69
CA ALA A 53 41.63 3.04 35.93
C ALA A 53 43.12 2.76 36.17
N ILE A 54 43.76 3.62 36.96
CA ILE A 54 45.12 3.45 37.47
C ILE A 54 45.08 3.43 38.99
N GLY A 55 46.04 2.74 39.61
CA GLY A 55 46.13 2.59 41.06
C GLY A 55 47.28 1.65 41.43
N THR A 56 47.58 1.55 42.72
CA THR A 56 48.72 0.74 43.20
C THR A 56 48.36 -0.73 43.30
N GLY A 57 49.02 -1.59 42.52
CA GLY A 57 48.83 -3.04 42.54
C GLY A 57 47.73 -3.52 41.58
N SER A 58 47.23 -4.74 41.81
CA SER A 58 46.20 -5.33 40.96
C SER A 58 44.81 -4.77 41.28
N LEU A 59 44.20 -4.11 40.30
CA LEU A 59 42.82 -3.62 40.39
C LEU A 59 41.81 -4.73 40.06
N ARG A 60 40.71 -4.79 40.80
CA ARG A 60 39.54 -5.64 40.56
C ARG A 60 38.35 -4.78 40.15
N TYR A 61 37.52 -5.31 39.26
CA TYR A 61 36.33 -4.64 38.75
C TYR A 61 35.08 -5.41 39.21
N GLN A 62 33.98 -4.70 39.42
CA GLN A 62 32.66 -5.30 39.58
C GLN A 62 31.59 -4.36 39.01
N TRP A 63 30.83 -4.85 38.05
CA TRP A 63 29.70 -4.13 37.47
C TRP A 63 28.42 -4.37 38.27
N PHE A 64 27.60 -3.33 38.34
CA PHE A 64 26.28 -3.31 38.98
C PHE A 64 25.25 -2.78 37.98
N ASP A 65 24.04 -3.29 38.04
CA ASP A 65 22.91 -2.87 37.21
C ASP A 65 22.16 -1.66 37.83
N GLY A 66 21.06 -1.23 37.21
CA GLY A 66 20.22 -0.12 37.69
C GLY A 66 19.52 -0.37 39.02
N ARG A 67 19.53 -1.60 39.56
CA ARG A 67 19.03 -1.97 40.89
C ARG A 67 20.13 -2.02 41.95
N GLN A 68 21.39 -1.81 41.54
CA GLN A 68 22.58 -2.01 42.36
C GLN A 68 22.83 -3.49 42.70
N GLU A 69 22.31 -4.42 41.89
CA GLU A 69 22.63 -5.84 41.97
C GLU A 69 23.94 -6.12 41.21
N GLU A 70 24.79 -7.01 41.72
CA GLU A 70 26.05 -7.39 41.04
C GLU A 70 25.74 -8.15 39.74
N VAL A 71 26.28 -7.67 38.61
CA VAL A 71 26.11 -8.32 37.31
C VAL A 71 26.93 -9.60 37.29
N GLU A 72 26.26 -10.73 37.00
CA GLU A 72 26.91 -12.03 36.86
C GLU A 72 28.01 -11.99 35.79
N HIS A 73 29.20 -12.52 36.10
CA HIS A 73 30.42 -12.41 35.29
C HIS A 73 30.91 -10.98 34.99
N GLY A 74 30.31 -9.96 35.61
CA GLY A 74 30.72 -8.55 35.52
C GLY A 74 31.98 -8.20 36.32
N THR A 75 32.97 -9.09 36.40
CA THR A 75 34.20 -8.90 37.20
C THR A 75 35.37 -8.28 36.42
N GLU A 76 35.15 -7.98 35.13
CA GLU A 76 36.17 -7.51 34.20
C GLU A 76 36.06 -6.00 33.92
N ARG A 77 37.18 -5.40 33.45
CA ARG A 77 37.20 -3.99 33.02
C ARG A 77 36.31 -3.69 31.80
N LYS A 78 35.83 -4.74 31.13
CA LYS A 78 34.86 -4.70 30.03
C LYS A 78 33.62 -5.48 30.44
N LEU A 79 32.45 -4.99 30.03
CA LEU A 79 31.17 -5.66 30.20
C LEU A 79 30.48 -5.75 28.84
N ASP A 80 30.38 -6.96 28.30
CA ASP A 80 29.67 -7.26 27.07
C ASP A 80 28.20 -7.62 27.37
N ILE A 81 27.26 -6.89 26.76
CA ILE A 81 25.83 -6.98 27.04
C ILE A 81 24.99 -6.89 25.77
N CYS A 82 23.81 -7.50 25.81
CA CYS A 82 22.84 -7.55 24.73
C CYS A 82 21.43 -7.40 25.33
N LEU A 83 20.79 -6.24 25.14
CA LEU A 83 19.60 -5.85 25.93
C LEU A 83 18.32 -5.74 25.11
N GLN A 84 17.20 -6.11 25.75
CA GLN A 84 15.83 -5.94 25.26
C GLN A 84 15.16 -4.66 25.76
N LYS A 85 15.65 -4.10 26.88
CA LYS A 85 15.11 -2.90 27.54
C LYS A 85 16.27 -1.98 27.92
N SER A 86 15.99 -0.68 28.03
CA SER A 86 16.99 0.29 28.47
C SER A 86 17.37 0.05 29.93
N GLU A 87 18.66 0.01 30.23
CA GLU A 87 19.18 -0.19 31.59
C GLU A 87 20.35 0.75 31.89
N LYS A 88 20.72 0.88 33.17
CA LYS A 88 21.92 1.60 33.61
C LYS A 88 22.96 0.65 34.21
N TYR A 89 24.23 1.04 34.12
CA TYR A 89 25.34 0.32 34.72
C TYR A 89 26.33 1.27 35.40
N ILE A 90 27.01 0.76 36.42
CA ILE A 90 28.12 1.40 37.11
C ILE A 90 29.17 0.33 37.44
N CYS A 91 30.45 0.68 37.42
CA CYS A 91 31.53 -0.25 37.78
C CYS A 91 32.24 0.24 39.06
N ARG A 92 32.36 -0.65 40.05
CA ARG A 92 33.28 -0.49 41.18
C ARG A 92 34.67 -0.94 40.74
N VAL A 93 35.67 -0.08 40.90
CA VAL A 93 37.08 -0.43 40.80
C VAL A 93 37.66 -0.46 42.20
N SER A 94 38.31 -1.56 42.58
CA SER A 94 38.87 -1.77 43.93
C SER A 94 40.31 -2.29 43.88
N ASP A 95 41.11 -1.95 44.89
CA ASP A 95 42.49 -2.44 45.03
C ASP A 95 42.61 -3.62 46.01
N GLN A 96 43.84 -4.10 46.18
CA GLN A 96 44.18 -5.17 47.12
C GLN A 96 44.08 -4.77 48.61
N TYR A 97 43.87 -3.50 48.93
CA TYR A 97 43.74 -2.94 50.27
C TYR A 97 42.29 -2.60 50.63
N CYS A 98 41.33 -3.01 49.79
CA CYS A 98 39.90 -2.72 49.91
C CYS A 98 39.50 -1.24 49.75
N ASN A 99 40.38 -0.39 49.20
CA ASN A 99 39.96 0.91 48.69
C ASN A 99 39.13 0.70 47.41
N PHE A 100 38.16 1.56 47.15
CA PHE A 100 37.38 1.50 45.92
C PHE A 100 36.86 2.87 45.45
N VAL A 101 36.65 2.98 44.14
CA VAL A 101 36.02 4.12 43.46
C VAL A 101 35.01 3.58 42.45
N PHE A 102 33.88 4.27 42.28
CA PHE A 102 32.88 3.92 41.27
C PHE A 102 33.03 4.79 40.00
N THR A 103 32.70 4.23 38.85
CA THR A 103 32.49 5.01 37.61
C THR A 103 31.29 5.92 37.74
N GLU A 104 31.11 6.81 36.76
CA GLU A 104 29.80 7.41 36.52
C GLU A 104 28.78 6.34 36.10
N TRP A 105 27.50 6.64 36.35
CA TRP A 105 26.39 5.83 35.82
C TRP A 105 26.24 6.03 34.31
N VAL A 106 26.37 4.95 33.54
CA VAL A 106 26.11 4.95 32.10
C VAL A 106 24.75 4.33 31.79
N LYS A 107 24.06 4.88 30.78
CA LYS A 107 22.80 4.34 30.30
C LYS A 107 22.99 3.65 28.95
N VAL A 108 22.52 2.42 28.85
CA VAL A 108 22.36 1.68 27.61
C VAL A 108 20.91 1.85 27.19
N LYS A 109 20.65 2.83 26.32
CA LYS A 109 19.31 3.13 25.82
C LYS A 109 18.98 2.18 24.66
N VAL A 110 17.92 1.40 24.83
CA VAL A 110 17.40 0.49 23.80
C VAL A 110 16.20 1.11 23.11
N LEU A 111 16.26 1.21 21.78
CA LEU A 111 15.15 1.70 20.94
C LEU A 111 14.52 0.56 20.12
N ASN A 112 13.22 0.68 19.88
CA ASN A 112 12.52 -0.12 18.86
C ASN A 112 12.77 0.52 17.49
N SER A 113 13.73 0.01 16.72
CA SER A 113 13.91 0.45 15.33
C SER A 113 13.09 -0.44 14.40
N PRO A 114 12.12 0.11 13.63
CA PRO A 114 11.47 -0.63 12.54
C PRO A 114 12.40 -0.78 11.33
N VAL A 115 13.41 0.09 11.20
CA VAL A 115 14.44 0.04 10.16
C VAL A 115 15.66 -0.72 10.71
N GLY A 116 16.17 -1.69 9.94
CA GLY A 116 17.39 -2.42 10.30
C GLY A 116 18.62 -1.51 10.33
N VAL A 117 19.62 -1.85 11.15
CA VAL A 117 20.90 -1.12 11.20
C VAL A 117 21.68 -1.38 9.90
N PRO A 118 22.31 -0.36 9.28
CA PRO A 118 23.20 -0.59 8.14
C PRO A 118 24.33 -1.58 8.49
N PRO A 119 24.66 -2.57 7.63
CA PRO A 119 25.69 -3.59 7.93
C PRO A 119 27.09 -3.02 8.25
N ALA A 120 27.39 -1.82 7.75
CA ALA A 120 28.64 -1.10 7.99
C ALA A 120 28.57 -0.08 9.14
N TRP A 121 27.55 -0.12 10.00
CA TRP A 121 27.46 0.77 11.15
C TRP A 121 28.59 0.52 12.16
N ARG A 122 29.10 1.60 12.74
CA ARG A 122 30.25 1.61 13.68
C ARG A 122 30.03 2.50 14.90
N GLY A 123 28.79 2.97 15.12
CA GLY A 123 28.42 3.84 16.25
C GLY A 123 28.21 5.32 15.89
N GLN A 124 28.45 5.74 14.65
CA GLN A 124 28.09 7.09 14.18
C GLN A 124 26.58 7.34 14.33
N PRO A 125 26.10 8.59 14.48
CA PRO A 125 24.67 8.83 14.66
C PRO A 125 23.88 8.32 13.45
N TYR A 126 22.75 7.68 13.71
CA TYR A 126 21.83 7.20 12.68
C TYR A 126 20.39 7.44 13.12
N ILE A 127 19.68 8.31 12.42
CA ILE A 127 18.29 8.67 12.70
C ILE A 127 17.38 7.52 12.24
N ILE A 128 16.51 7.07 13.15
CA ILE A 128 15.53 5.99 12.94
C ILE A 128 14.07 6.47 13.02
N VAL A 129 13.84 7.70 13.50
CA VAL A 129 12.55 8.40 13.46
C VAL A 129 12.81 9.84 13.07
N GLN A 130 12.27 10.26 11.92
CA GLN A 130 12.28 11.66 11.46
C GLN A 130 11.15 12.46 12.12
N PRO A 131 11.33 13.79 12.33
CA PRO A 131 10.22 14.66 12.72
C PRO A 131 9.23 14.79 11.57
N THR A 132 7.93 14.71 11.88
CA THR A 132 6.85 14.78 10.89
C THR A 132 5.66 15.56 11.43
N VAL A 133 4.96 16.26 10.54
CA VAL A 133 3.73 17.03 10.83
C VAL A 133 2.69 16.59 9.80
N CYS A 134 1.57 16.03 10.25
CA CYS A 134 0.55 15.49 9.35
C CYS A 134 -0.60 16.48 9.03
N GLN A 135 -0.76 17.54 9.83
CA GLN A 135 -1.82 18.53 9.71
C GLN A 135 -1.36 19.90 10.27
N PRO A 136 -1.93 21.03 9.82
CA PRO A 136 -1.64 22.35 10.40
C PRO A 136 -1.96 22.41 11.90
N VAL A 137 -1.00 22.90 12.68
CA VAL A 137 -1.07 22.94 14.13
C VAL A 137 -2.03 24.06 14.58
N GLN A 138 -2.91 23.74 15.53
CA GLN A 138 -3.93 24.68 15.99
C GLN A 138 -3.33 25.78 16.89
N HIS A 139 -3.74 27.03 16.68
CA HIS A 139 -3.35 28.14 17.54
C HIS A 139 -3.75 27.88 19.00
N GLY A 140 -2.85 28.18 19.95
CA GLY A 140 -3.01 27.94 21.38
C GLY A 140 -2.88 26.48 21.83
N SER A 141 -2.77 25.52 20.90
CA SER A 141 -2.57 24.10 21.24
C SER A 141 -1.14 23.81 21.73
N THR A 142 -0.89 22.55 22.06
CA THR A 142 0.46 22.02 22.33
C THR A 142 0.74 20.92 21.32
N PHE A 143 1.88 20.98 20.64
CA PHE A 143 2.33 19.90 19.74
C PHE A 143 3.75 19.45 20.06
N THR A 144 4.13 18.28 19.55
CA THR A 144 5.42 17.67 19.84
C THR A 144 6.05 17.13 18.56
N LEU A 145 7.28 17.56 18.28
CA LEU A 145 8.14 16.94 17.28
C LEU A 145 9.01 15.88 17.95
N LYS A 146 9.32 14.81 17.22
CA LYS A 146 10.16 13.72 17.70
C LYS A 146 11.20 13.35 16.65
N CYS A 147 12.46 13.32 17.07
CA CYS A 147 13.59 12.81 16.30
C CYS A 147 14.27 11.74 17.17
N SER A 148 14.42 10.51 16.68
CA SER A 148 15.08 9.43 17.42
C SER A 148 16.29 8.91 16.64
N ALA A 149 17.44 8.80 17.29
CA ALA A 149 18.67 8.29 16.71
C ALA A 149 19.40 7.29 17.62
N ILE A 150 20.06 6.32 16.97
CA ILE A 150 21.02 5.40 17.60
C ILE A 150 22.45 5.94 17.42
N GLY A 151 23.36 5.56 18.32
CA GLY A 151 24.76 5.98 18.34
C GLY A 151 25.55 5.33 19.49
N ILE A 152 26.83 5.09 19.24
CA ILE A 152 27.84 4.66 20.22
C ILE A 152 29.01 5.64 20.10
N PRO A 153 29.16 6.64 20.98
CA PRO A 153 28.31 6.97 22.14
C PRO A 153 26.91 7.47 21.78
N SER A 154 26.00 7.50 22.77
CA SER A 154 24.63 8.00 22.62
C SER A 154 24.63 9.41 22.01
N PRO A 155 23.84 9.68 20.95
CA PRO A 155 23.81 11.00 20.34
C PRO A 155 23.31 12.09 21.30
N TYR A 156 23.93 13.27 21.22
CA TYR A 156 23.38 14.53 21.65
C TYR A 156 22.38 15.04 20.60
N TYR A 157 21.37 15.79 21.03
CA TYR A 157 20.31 16.34 20.16
C TYR A 157 20.35 17.86 20.24
N GLN A 158 20.07 18.56 19.15
CA GLN A 158 19.85 19.99 19.12
C GLN A 158 18.77 20.34 18.09
N TRP A 159 17.69 20.96 18.55
CA TRP A 159 16.62 21.42 17.65
C TRP A 159 16.91 22.81 17.08
N TYR A 160 16.40 23.04 15.88
CA TYR A 160 16.50 24.28 15.11
C TYR A 160 15.12 24.68 14.60
N HIS A 161 14.87 25.98 14.51
CA HIS A 161 13.69 26.58 13.91
C HIS A 161 14.14 27.65 12.92
N ASN A 162 13.70 27.55 11.66
CA ASN A 162 14.09 28.46 10.57
C ASN A 162 15.61 28.68 10.47
N GLY A 163 16.39 27.61 10.66
CA GLY A 163 17.86 27.64 10.64
C GLY A 163 18.55 28.13 11.92
N HIS A 164 17.81 28.62 12.92
CA HIS A 164 18.39 29.07 14.19
C HIS A 164 18.28 28.00 15.30
N PRO A 165 19.33 27.76 16.11
CA PRO A 165 19.28 26.77 17.18
C PRO A 165 18.36 27.21 18.31
N LEU A 166 17.47 26.33 18.74
CA LEU A 166 16.56 26.54 19.87
C LEU A 166 17.29 26.29 21.20
N PRO A 167 17.56 27.31 22.03
CA PRO A 167 18.39 27.15 23.22
C PRO A 167 17.76 26.17 24.22
N LYS A 168 18.57 25.22 24.71
CA LYS A 168 18.19 24.16 25.68
C LYS A 168 17.26 23.07 25.14
N GLU A 169 16.82 23.14 23.89
CA GLU A 169 16.02 22.07 23.27
C GLU A 169 16.93 20.97 22.72
N ASN A 170 17.35 20.10 23.64
CA ASN A 170 18.37 19.07 23.42
C ASN A 170 17.90 17.65 23.74
N LYS A 171 16.59 17.39 23.54
CA LYS A 171 15.93 16.11 23.80
C LYS A 171 15.45 15.47 22.49
N GLU A 172 15.22 14.16 22.55
CA GLU A 172 14.59 13.37 21.48
C GLU A 172 13.21 13.91 21.05
N THR A 173 12.49 14.54 21.98
CA THR A 173 11.18 15.16 21.76
C THR A 173 11.25 16.64 22.11
N PHE A 174 10.79 17.49 21.20
CA PHE A 174 10.62 18.92 21.40
C PHE A 174 9.13 19.26 21.48
N GLU A 175 8.71 19.95 22.54
CA GLU A 175 7.31 20.25 22.85
C GLU A 175 7.08 21.76 22.80
N ILE A 176 6.25 22.23 21.87
CA ILE A 176 5.82 23.64 21.81
C ILE A 176 4.45 23.74 22.48
N LYS A 177 4.39 24.51 23.57
CA LYS A 177 3.17 24.83 24.32
C LYS A 177 2.62 26.18 23.89
N GLN A 178 1.28 26.30 23.83
CA GLN A 178 0.58 27.52 23.43
C GLN A 178 1.09 28.06 22.08
N VAL A 179 1.00 27.22 21.06
CA VAL A 179 1.43 27.49 19.68
C VAL A 179 0.88 28.82 19.17
N LYS A 180 1.75 29.66 18.59
CA LYS A 180 1.39 30.98 18.03
C LYS A 180 1.70 31.03 16.54
N ALA A 181 1.34 32.12 15.86
CA ALA A 181 1.71 32.32 14.45
C ALA A 181 3.24 32.29 14.26
N GLU A 182 4.00 32.81 15.22
CA GLU A 182 5.47 32.77 15.25
C GLU A 182 6.05 31.35 15.36
N SER A 183 5.24 30.35 15.73
CA SER A 183 5.64 28.93 15.74
C SER A 183 5.58 28.26 14.36
N ALA A 184 5.20 29.00 13.31
CA ALA A 184 5.25 28.51 11.94
C ALA A 184 6.70 28.40 11.42
N GLY A 185 6.93 27.48 10.48
CA GLY A 185 8.18 27.37 9.73
C GLY A 185 8.86 26.01 9.85
N SER A 186 10.12 25.97 9.43
CA SER A 186 10.88 24.74 9.24
C SER A 186 11.60 24.32 10.51
N TYR A 187 11.35 23.09 10.99
CA TYR A 187 12.01 22.53 12.16
C TYR A 187 12.93 21.38 11.79
N LEU A 188 14.16 21.44 12.30
CA LEU A 188 15.22 20.45 12.06
C LEU A 188 15.81 19.99 13.39
N CYS A 189 16.32 18.76 13.42
CA CYS A 189 17.06 18.21 14.55
C CYS A 189 18.45 17.74 14.09
N SER A 190 19.51 18.33 14.65
CA SER A 190 20.85 17.78 14.56
C SER A 190 21.03 16.72 15.65
N VAL A 191 21.60 15.57 15.29
CA VAL A 191 22.07 14.53 16.21
C VAL A 191 23.56 14.27 16.01
N SER A 192 24.34 14.35 17.09
CA SER A 192 25.80 14.31 17.02
C SER A 192 26.44 13.45 18.10
N ASN A 193 27.58 12.84 17.80
CA ASN A 193 28.50 12.25 18.78
C ASN A 193 29.95 12.42 18.29
N VAL A 194 30.93 11.85 19.00
CA VAL A 194 32.36 11.98 18.67
C VAL A 194 32.77 11.40 17.30
N LEU A 195 31.90 10.65 16.62
CA LEU A 195 32.13 10.06 15.30
C LEU A 195 31.46 10.86 14.16
N GLY A 196 30.66 11.88 14.46
CA GLY A 196 30.07 12.77 13.45
C GLY A 196 28.71 13.36 13.84
N GLU A 197 28.13 14.08 12.89
CA GLU A 197 26.81 14.73 12.98
C GLU A 197 25.89 14.23 11.86
N ARG A 198 24.58 14.17 12.13
CA ARG A 198 23.53 13.93 11.14
C ARG A 198 22.37 14.87 11.39
N TRP A 199 21.79 15.38 10.31
CA TRP A 199 20.60 16.23 10.34
C TRP A 199 19.37 15.40 9.98
N SER A 200 18.24 15.73 10.60
CA SER A 200 16.92 15.20 10.24
C SER A 200 16.43 15.77 8.91
N ASP A 201 15.36 15.19 8.39
CA ASP A 201 14.54 15.88 7.40
C ASP A 201 13.85 17.09 8.03
N ALA A 202 13.47 18.07 7.21
CA ALA A 202 12.77 19.27 7.65
C ALA A 202 11.28 18.97 7.92
N ALA A 203 10.81 19.30 9.12
CA ALA A 203 9.41 19.27 9.48
C ALA A 203 8.81 20.67 9.32
N GLU A 204 8.11 20.91 8.22
CA GLU A 204 7.40 22.17 7.97
C GLU A 204 6.14 22.25 8.83
N VAL A 205 6.11 23.24 9.73
CA VAL A 205 4.99 23.50 10.64
C VAL A 205 4.18 24.67 10.11
N GLU A 206 2.98 24.39 9.62
CA GLU A 206 1.97 25.41 9.34
C GLU A 206 1.06 25.60 10.55
N ILE A 207 0.68 26.84 10.84
CA ILE A 207 -0.25 27.18 11.91
C ILE A 207 -1.63 27.46 11.31
N ALA A 208 -2.65 26.77 11.81
CA ALA A 208 -4.03 27.00 11.38
C ALA A 208 -4.47 28.42 11.76
N ALA A 209 -4.91 29.18 10.76
CA ALA A 209 -5.50 30.50 10.97
C ALA A 209 -6.73 30.38 11.92
N PRO A 210 -6.90 31.30 12.87
CA PRO A 210 -7.84 31.14 13.99
C PRO A 210 -9.32 30.96 13.59
N ASP A 211 -9.71 31.36 12.37
CA ASP A 211 -11.08 31.22 11.85
C ASP A 211 -11.30 29.98 10.95
N LYS A 212 -10.30 29.12 10.79
CA LYS A 212 -10.50 27.77 10.21
C LYS A 212 -10.57 26.75 11.34
N ILE A 213 -11.81 26.48 11.79
CA ILE A 213 -12.17 25.20 12.41
C ILE A 213 -11.46 24.11 11.59
N PRO A 214 -10.62 23.24 12.20
CA PRO A 214 -9.96 22.18 11.44
C PRO A 214 -11.06 21.36 10.77
N ALA A 215 -11.05 21.37 9.43
CA ALA A 215 -12.06 20.69 8.65
C ALA A 215 -12.14 19.25 9.16
N PRO A 216 -13.34 18.76 9.58
CA PRO A 216 -13.45 17.48 10.25
C PRO A 216 -12.79 16.43 9.37
N THR A 217 -11.80 15.71 9.92
CA THR A 217 -11.00 14.76 9.15
C THR A 217 -11.96 13.78 8.48
N LEU A 218 -12.07 13.89 7.15
CA LEU A 218 -13.05 13.13 6.41
C LEU A 218 -12.67 11.66 6.52
N THR A 219 -13.64 10.86 6.91
CA THR A 219 -13.47 9.42 7.12
C THR A 219 -14.40 8.67 6.16
N ALA A 220 -13.94 7.50 5.73
CA ALA A 220 -14.78 6.48 5.12
C ALA A 220 -15.22 5.49 6.22
N THR A 221 -16.41 4.90 6.12
CA THR A 221 -16.78 3.77 6.99
C THR A 221 -16.06 2.49 6.57
N ASP A 222 -15.68 2.39 5.30
CA ASP A 222 -14.80 1.38 4.70
C ASP A 222 -14.41 1.83 3.28
N LYS A 223 -13.43 1.17 2.64
CA LYS A 223 -12.98 1.51 1.28
C LYS A 223 -12.95 0.26 0.40
N VAL A 224 -13.64 0.29 -0.73
CA VAL A 224 -13.84 -0.88 -1.61
C VAL A 224 -13.54 -0.49 -3.06
N ALA A 225 -12.81 -1.34 -3.77
CA ALA A 225 -12.52 -1.18 -5.19
C ALA A 225 -12.84 -2.45 -5.99
N LEU A 226 -13.39 -2.27 -7.19
CA LEU A 226 -13.47 -3.29 -8.23
C LEU A 226 -12.67 -2.81 -9.45
N LEU A 227 -11.65 -3.57 -9.82
CA LEU A 227 -10.80 -3.34 -10.99
C LEU A 227 -11.02 -4.49 -11.98
N ILE A 228 -11.33 -4.17 -13.22
CA ILE A 228 -11.50 -5.14 -14.31
C ILE A 228 -10.53 -4.79 -15.45
N GLY A 229 -9.77 -5.76 -15.93
CA GLY A 229 -8.93 -5.64 -17.12
C GLY A 229 -9.33 -6.69 -18.15
N ASN A 230 -9.76 -6.27 -19.34
CA ASN A 230 -10.12 -7.18 -20.43
C ASN A 230 -9.07 -7.10 -21.55
N LEU A 231 -8.48 -8.24 -21.91
CA LEU A 231 -7.34 -8.36 -22.82
C LEU A 231 -7.61 -9.29 -24.00
N ASN A 232 -8.07 -10.52 -23.71
CA ASN A 232 -8.19 -11.59 -24.69
C ASN A 232 -9.61 -11.63 -25.31
N TYR A 233 -9.92 -10.64 -26.13
CA TYR A 233 -11.20 -10.58 -26.84
C TYR A 233 -11.34 -11.68 -27.90
N SER A 234 -12.51 -12.30 -27.94
CA SER A 234 -12.80 -13.45 -28.83
C SER A 234 -12.94 -13.04 -30.31
N HIS A 235 -13.36 -11.80 -30.56
CA HIS A 235 -13.71 -11.30 -31.90
C HIS A 235 -13.10 -9.92 -32.23
N HIS A 236 -12.28 -9.35 -31.34
CA HIS A 236 -11.69 -8.01 -31.44
C HIS A 236 -10.17 -8.08 -31.17
N PRO A 237 -9.40 -7.01 -31.42
CA PRO A 237 -7.97 -6.97 -31.10
C PRO A 237 -7.68 -7.36 -29.65
N ARG A 238 -6.46 -7.87 -29.39
CA ARG A 238 -6.00 -8.14 -28.02
C ARG A 238 -5.24 -6.95 -27.49
N LEU A 239 -5.41 -6.64 -26.20
CA LEU A 239 -4.68 -5.61 -25.48
C LEU A 239 -3.66 -6.25 -24.53
N MET A 240 -2.62 -5.51 -24.13
CA MET A 240 -1.53 -6.03 -23.30
C MET A 240 -1.40 -5.31 -21.95
N ALA A 241 -1.58 -3.99 -21.92
CA ALA A 241 -1.41 -3.18 -20.72
C ALA A 241 -2.40 -3.47 -19.57
N PRO A 242 -3.69 -3.86 -19.78
CA PRO A 242 -4.65 -4.00 -18.69
C PRO A 242 -4.23 -4.97 -17.57
N THR A 243 -3.32 -5.91 -17.84
CA THR A 243 -2.73 -6.78 -16.81
C THR A 243 -1.88 -5.98 -15.82
N MET A 244 -0.94 -5.17 -16.32
CA MET A 244 -0.07 -4.35 -15.48
C MET A 244 -0.83 -3.22 -14.82
N ASP A 245 -1.76 -2.60 -15.55
CA ASP A 245 -2.59 -1.50 -15.06
C ASP A 245 -3.42 -1.91 -13.84
N VAL A 246 -4.16 -3.02 -13.96
CA VAL A 246 -4.95 -3.56 -12.85
C VAL A 246 -4.07 -4.03 -11.70
N HIS A 247 -2.88 -4.60 -11.99
CA HIS A 247 -1.98 -5.10 -10.95
C HIS A 247 -1.38 -3.97 -10.10
N GLU A 248 -0.78 -2.96 -10.73
CA GLU A 248 -0.16 -1.83 -10.02
C GLU A 248 -1.21 -0.99 -9.29
N LEU A 249 -2.32 -0.66 -9.96
CA LEU A 249 -3.39 0.12 -9.34
C LEU A 249 -4.01 -0.62 -8.14
N ALA A 250 -4.15 -1.95 -8.22
CA ALA A 250 -4.61 -2.75 -7.10
C ALA A 250 -3.66 -2.67 -5.90
N SER A 251 -2.35 -2.78 -6.13
CA SER A 251 -1.33 -2.65 -5.08
C SER A 251 -1.37 -1.27 -4.40
N LEU A 252 -1.50 -0.20 -5.18
CA LEU A 252 -1.57 1.17 -4.66
C LEU A 252 -2.86 1.43 -3.88
N LEU A 253 -4.00 0.94 -4.35
CA LEU A 253 -5.27 1.03 -3.62
C LEU A 253 -5.25 0.18 -2.33
N GLN A 254 -4.62 -0.99 -2.34
CA GLN A 254 -4.41 -1.80 -1.13
C GLN A 254 -3.54 -1.09 -0.09
N GLN A 255 -2.47 -0.39 -0.51
CA GLN A 255 -1.66 0.47 0.38
C GLN A 255 -2.48 1.60 1.01
N LEU A 256 -3.47 2.13 0.28
CA LEU A 256 -4.43 3.11 0.79
C LEU A 256 -5.51 2.49 1.69
N GLY A 257 -5.50 1.17 1.90
CA GLY A 257 -6.47 0.46 2.74
C GLY A 257 -7.80 0.17 2.04
N PHE A 258 -7.83 0.08 0.71
CA PHE A 258 -8.99 -0.44 -0.03
C PHE A 258 -9.03 -1.97 -0.02
N ARG A 259 -10.24 -2.52 0.05
CA ARG A 259 -10.57 -3.90 -0.30
C ARG A 259 -10.70 -4.00 -1.82
N VAL A 260 -9.68 -4.52 -2.50
CA VAL A 260 -9.58 -4.49 -3.96
C VAL A 260 -9.88 -5.86 -4.57
N VAL A 261 -11.02 -6.00 -5.25
CA VAL A 261 -11.25 -7.12 -6.17
C VAL A 261 -10.62 -6.78 -7.52
N SER A 262 -9.65 -7.56 -7.98
CA SER A 262 -9.00 -7.38 -9.28
C SER A 262 -9.27 -8.60 -10.16
N LEU A 263 -9.79 -8.38 -11.37
CA LEU A 263 -10.25 -9.45 -12.26
C LEU A 263 -9.78 -9.22 -13.69
N LEU A 264 -9.27 -10.28 -14.32
CA LEU A 264 -8.92 -10.28 -15.73
C LEU A 264 -9.91 -11.09 -16.58
N ASP A 265 -10.06 -10.69 -17.84
CA ASP A 265 -10.75 -11.43 -18.91
C ASP A 265 -12.14 -11.94 -18.51
N LEU A 266 -13.07 -10.98 -18.36
CA LEU A 266 -14.45 -11.25 -17.96
C LEU A 266 -15.42 -11.22 -19.14
N THR A 267 -16.25 -12.26 -19.23
CA THR A 267 -17.45 -12.26 -20.09
C THR A 267 -18.50 -11.27 -19.60
N LEU A 268 -19.48 -10.90 -20.42
CA LEU A 268 -20.54 -9.98 -20.01
C LEU A 268 -21.30 -10.48 -18.77
N GLN A 269 -21.55 -11.79 -18.69
CA GLN A 269 -22.17 -12.40 -17.52
C GLN A 269 -21.27 -12.28 -16.28
N GLU A 270 -19.98 -12.53 -16.42
CA GLU A 270 -19.00 -12.42 -15.33
C GLU A 270 -18.81 -10.98 -14.86
N MET A 271 -18.73 -10.00 -15.78
CA MET A 271 -18.67 -8.57 -15.46
C MET A 271 -19.87 -8.11 -14.63
N ASN A 272 -21.10 -8.43 -15.07
CA ASN A 272 -22.31 -8.09 -14.33
C ASN A 272 -22.32 -8.76 -12.95
N SER A 273 -21.90 -10.02 -12.85
CA SER A 273 -21.83 -10.77 -11.58
C SER A 273 -20.79 -10.21 -10.61
N ALA A 274 -19.66 -9.71 -11.13
CA ALA A 274 -18.63 -9.00 -10.36
C ALA A 274 -19.13 -7.64 -9.86
N ILE A 275 -19.80 -6.87 -10.73
CA ILE A 275 -20.43 -5.58 -10.38
C ILE A 275 -21.50 -5.78 -9.29
N ASP A 276 -22.39 -6.76 -9.43
CA ASP A 276 -23.41 -7.08 -8.42
C ASP A 276 -22.80 -7.45 -7.07
N SER A 277 -21.62 -8.09 -7.07
CA SER A 277 -20.89 -8.47 -5.86
C SER A 277 -20.19 -7.27 -5.22
N PHE A 278 -19.56 -6.41 -6.03
CA PHE A 278 -19.03 -5.11 -5.59
C PHE A 278 -20.12 -4.22 -4.98
N LEU A 279 -21.28 -4.11 -5.63
CA LEU A 279 -22.43 -3.36 -5.14
C LEU A 279 -22.99 -3.90 -3.81
N GLN A 280 -22.83 -5.20 -3.51
CA GLN A 280 -23.18 -5.78 -2.21
C GLN A 280 -22.18 -5.42 -1.09
N LEU A 281 -20.98 -4.97 -1.44
CA LEU A 281 -19.98 -4.45 -0.50
C LEU A 281 -20.09 -2.94 -0.28
N LEU A 282 -21.03 -2.24 -0.92
CA LEU A 282 -21.25 -0.80 -0.74
C LEU A 282 -22.42 -0.51 0.21
N ASP A 283 -22.23 0.48 1.08
CA ASP A 283 -23.22 0.98 2.02
C ASP A 283 -22.91 2.45 2.38
N ARG A 284 -23.71 3.06 3.26
CA ARG A 284 -23.53 4.41 3.79
C ARG A 284 -22.13 4.62 4.36
N GLY A 285 -21.47 5.69 3.90
CA GLY A 285 -20.12 6.07 4.36
C GLY A 285 -18.97 5.42 3.57
N VAL A 286 -19.24 4.39 2.75
CA VAL A 286 -18.19 3.65 2.03
C VAL A 286 -17.62 4.50 0.90
N TYR A 287 -16.30 4.42 0.67
CA TYR A 287 -15.69 4.97 -0.55
C TYR A 287 -15.57 3.85 -1.58
N ALA A 288 -16.10 4.10 -2.77
CA ALA A 288 -16.26 3.12 -3.84
C ALA A 288 -15.46 3.55 -5.07
N VAL A 289 -14.49 2.73 -5.47
CA VAL A 289 -13.75 2.87 -6.73
C VAL A 289 -14.17 1.76 -7.68
N PHE A 290 -14.59 2.12 -8.89
CA PHE A 290 -14.75 1.19 -9.99
C PHE A 290 -13.77 1.61 -11.09
N TYR A 291 -12.90 0.70 -11.49
CA TYR A 291 -11.90 0.90 -12.53
C TYR A 291 -12.07 -0.16 -13.61
N TYR A 292 -11.95 0.26 -14.87
CA TYR A 292 -11.95 -0.66 -16.01
C TYR A 292 -10.88 -0.24 -17.02
N ALA A 293 -10.10 -1.21 -17.49
CA ALA A 293 -9.19 -1.09 -18.62
C ALA A 293 -9.57 -2.10 -19.72
N GLY A 294 -9.66 -1.62 -20.96
CA GLY A 294 -10.01 -2.44 -22.12
C GLY A 294 -10.75 -1.67 -23.22
N HIS A 295 -11.28 -2.38 -24.21
CA HIS A 295 -12.15 -1.81 -25.24
C HIS A 295 -13.41 -1.20 -24.63
N GLY A 296 -13.82 -0.06 -25.18
CA GLY A 296 -14.93 0.74 -24.69
C GLY A 296 -15.28 1.85 -25.67
N TYR A 297 -16.54 2.29 -25.63
CA TYR A 297 -17.04 3.31 -26.57
C TYR A 297 -18.07 4.22 -25.92
N GLU A 298 -18.29 5.39 -26.52
CA GLU A 298 -19.32 6.34 -26.12
C GLU A 298 -20.45 6.42 -27.16
N HIS A 299 -21.70 6.47 -26.69
CA HIS A 299 -22.89 6.66 -27.51
C HIS A 299 -23.88 7.56 -26.76
N LEU A 300 -24.07 8.79 -27.26
CA LEU A 300 -24.96 9.83 -26.71
C LEU A 300 -24.71 10.14 -25.22
N GLY A 301 -23.46 10.43 -24.84
CA GLY A 301 -23.09 10.73 -23.46
C GLY A 301 -23.06 9.52 -22.52
N ARG A 302 -23.21 8.29 -23.06
CA ARG A 302 -23.21 7.03 -22.29
C ARG A 302 -22.00 6.19 -22.67
N ASN A 303 -21.26 5.74 -21.66
CA ASN A 303 -20.05 4.95 -21.82
C ASN A 303 -20.38 3.47 -21.67
N TYR A 304 -19.78 2.64 -22.51
CA TYR A 304 -20.03 1.20 -22.57
C TYR A 304 -18.71 0.43 -22.53
N LEU A 305 -18.63 -0.54 -21.63
CA LEU A 305 -17.47 -1.43 -21.46
C LEU A 305 -17.69 -2.71 -22.26
N VAL A 306 -16.76 -3.08 -23.12
CA VAL A 306 -16.89 -4.25 -24.01
C VAL A 306 -16.38 -5.51 -23.29
N ALA A 307 -17.19 -6.57 -23.27
CA ALA A 307 -16.78 -7.84 -22.67
C ALA A 307 -15.94 -8.68 -23.65
N ILE A 308 -15.13 -9.62 -23.14
CA ILE A 308 -14.26 -10.45 -24.01
C ILE A 308 -15.04 -11.37 -24.96
N ASP A 309 -16.31 -11.66 -24.65
CA ASP A 309 -17.24 -12.49 -25.42
C ASP A 309 -18.15 -11.67 -26.36
N ALA A 310 -17.93 -10.35 -26.46
CA ALA A 310 -18.67 -9.50 -27.37
C ALA A 310 -18.52 -9.99 -28.83
N PRO A 311 -19.62 -10.05 -29.62
CA PRO A 311 -19.57 -10.43 -31.02
C PRO A 311 -19.10 -9.26 -31.90
N ARG A 312 -18.64 -9.54 -33.13
CA ARG A 312 -18.33 -8.50 -34.13
C ARG A 312 -19.43 -8.42 -35.20
N PRO A 313 -20.14 -7.29 -35.35
CA PRO A 313 -20.14 -6.08 -34.50
C PRO A 313 -20.96 -6.29 -33.21
N TYR A 314 -20.55 -5.63 -32.13
CA TYR A 314 -21.30 -5.63 -30.87
C TYR A 314 -22.43 -4.60 -30.87
N ARG A 315 -23.16 -4.56 -29.75
CA ARG A 315 -24.28 -3.65 -29.48
C ARG A 315 -24.32 -3.32 -27.99
N THR A 316 -25.09 -2.31 -27.59
CA THR A 316 -25.27 -1.90 -26.18
C THR A 316 -25.75 -3.02 -25.26
N GLU A 317 -26.41 -4.06 -25.80
CA GLU A 317 -26.84 -5.27 -25.08
C GLU A 317 -25.71 -6.28 -24.79
N HIS A 318 -24.57 -6.17 -25.49
CA HIS A 318 -23.36 -6.97 -25.32
C HIS A 318 -22.33 -6.30 -24.38
N CYS A 319 -22.67 -5.15 -23.79
CA CYS A 319 -21.74 -4.27 -23.09
C CYS A 319 -22.29 -3.80 -21.74
N VAL A 320 -21.42 -3.40 -20.82
CA VAL A 320 -21.83 -2.81 -19.54
C VAL A 320 -21.97 -1.30 -19.67
N CYS A 321 -23.18 -0.76 -19.46
CA CYS A 321 -23.41 0.70 -19.42
C CYS A 321 -22.93 1.30 -18.09
N VAL A 322 -21.88 2.13 -18.15
CA VAL A 322 -21.20 2.72 -16.98
C VAL A 322 -22.14 3.58 -16.13
N GLN A 323 -23.04 4.34 -16.76
CA GLN A 323 -24.00 5.19 -16.05
C GLN A 323 -24.98 4.36 -15.18
N ARG A 324 -25.27 3.10 -15.54
CA ARG A 324 -26.04 2.18 -14.67
C ARG A 324 -25.23 1.72 -13.46
N VAL A 325 -23.92 1.55 -13.61
CA VAL A 325 -23.01 1.24 -12.49
C VAL A 325 -22.99 2.41 -11.50
N MET A 326 -22.75 3.65 -11.95
CA MET A 326 -22.79 4.85 -11.09
C MET A 326 -24.13 5.01 -10.38
N TRP A 327 -25.25 4.85 -11.10
CA TRP A 327 -26.58 4.94 -10.48
C TRP A 327 -26.76 3.88 -9.38
N SER A 328 -26.32 2.66 -9.64
CA SER A 328 -26.38 1.56 -8.65
C SER A 328 -25.47 1.81 -7.43
N MET A 329 -24.31 2.45 -7.62
CA MET A 329 -23.44 2.86 -6.51
C MET A 329 -24.08 3.97 -5.66
N GLN A 330 -24.78 4.94 -6.27
CA GLN A 330 -25.53 5.96 -5.55
C GLN A 330 -26.69 5.38 -4.73
N GLU A 331 -27.41 4.38 -5.24
CA GLU A 331 -28.49 3.67 -4.51
C GLU A 331 -27.95 2.95 -3.26
N ARG A 332 -26.68 2.50 -3.28
CA ARG A 332 -25.98 1.95 -2.10
C ARG A 332 -25.53 3.01 -1.10
N ARG A 333 -25.79 4.30 -1.34
CA ARG A 333 -25.47 5.42 -0.45
C ARG A 333 -23.98 5.55 -0.12
N ALA A 334 -23.10 5.03 -0.98
CA ALA A 334 -21.66 5.21 -0.86
C ALA A 334 -21.32 6.72 -0.82
N GLN A 335 -20.43 7.09 0.10
CA GLN A 335 -20.12 8.48 0.44
C GLN A 335 -19.17 9.15 -0.56
N LEU A 336 -18.43 8.36 -1.32
CA LEU A 336 -17.60 8.79 -2.43
C LEU A 336 -17.69 7.74 -3.55
N ASN A 337 -18.06 8.16 -4.75
CA ASN A 337 -18.27 7.29 -5.91
C ASN A 337 -17.31 7.71 -7.02
N ILE A 338 -16.34 6.85 -7.34
CA ILE A 338 -15.30 7.13 -8.32
C ILE A 338 -15.39 6.07 -9.41
N ILE A 339 -15.51 6.52 -10.67
CA ILE A 339 -15.35 5.67 -11.85
C ILE A 339 -14.12 6.15 -12.62
N LEU A 340 -13.21 5.22 -12.91
CA LEU A 340 -12.02 5.46 -13.72
C LEU A 340 -12.09 4.56 -14.95
N LEU A 341 -12.08 5.14 -16.15
CA LEU A 341 -12.16 4.39 -17.41
C LEU A 341 -10.88 4.59 -18.21
N ASP A 342 -10.09 3.52 -18.35
CA ASP A 342 -8.94 3.44 -19.25
C ASP A 342 -9.38 2.75 -20.56
N THR A 343 -10.17 3.49 -21.34
CA THR A 343 -10.82 3.01 -22.58
C THR A 343 -10.79 4.08 -23.65
N CYS A 344 -10.91 3.65 -24.90
CA CYS A 344 -11.39 4.53 -25.98
C CYS A 344 -12.80 5.05 -25.67
N ARG A 345 -13.15 6.18 -26.31
CA ARG A 345 -14.46 6.84 -26.24
C ARG A 345 -14.93 7.34 -27.61
N LYS A 346 -14.34 6.80 -28.69
CA LYS A 346 -14.81 7.00 -30.07
C LYS A 346 -16.26 6.53 -30.23
N TRP A 347 -17.05 7.29 -31.00
CA TRP A 347 -18.32 6.82 -31.51
C TRP A 347 -18.15 5.63 -32.47
N TYR A 348 -18.61 4.44 -32.07
CA TYR A 348 -18.78 3.31 -32.98
C TYR A 348 -20.12 3.44 -33.73
N LYS A 349 -20.11 3.34 -35.07
CA LYS A 349 -21.30 3.56 -35.96
C LYS A 349 -22.39 2.48 -35.84
N GLN A 350 -22.94 2.28 -34.66
CA GLN A 350 -24.03 1.34 -34.38
C GLN A 350 -25.41 1.98 -34.54
N THR A 351 -26.31 1.28 -35.22
CA THR A 351 -27.74 1.57 -35.23
C THR A 351 -28.40 0.92 -34.01
N GLY A 352 -28.79 1.74 -33.03
CA GLY A 352 -29.46 1.25 -31.83
C GLY A 352 -29.86 2.35 -30.84
N ALA A 353 -30.87 2.06 -30.02
CA ALA A 353 -31.23 2.92 -28.90
C ALA A 353 -30.15 2.82 -27.81
N ALA A 354 -29.70 3.97 -27.30
CA ALA A 354 -28.80 4.01 -26.15
C ALA A 354 -29.53 3.47 -24.90
N SER A 355 -28.82 2.75 -24.02
CA SER A 355 -29.38 2.06 -22.85
C SER A 355 -30.13 2.99 -21.90
N ASP A 356 -31.40 2.72 -21.60
CA ASP A 356 -32.18 3.50 -20.62
C ASP A 356 -31.46 3.61 -19.27
N ILE A 357 -31.41 4.82 -18.73
CA ILE A 357 -30.79 5.16 -17.44
C ILE A 357 -31.75 5.99 -16.61
N ASN A 358 -31.74 5.74 -15.30
CA ASN A 358 -32.37 6.64 -14.33
C ASN A 358 -31.50 7.90 -14.14
N PRO A 359 -32.10 9.07 -13.86
CA PRO A 359 -31.33 10.26 -13.53
C PRO A 359 -30.51 10.04 -12.26
N LEU A 360 -29.25 10.48 -12.27
CA LEU A 360 -28.39 10.47 -11.09
C LEU A 360 -28.89 11.50 -10.05
N ALA A 361 -28.82 11.15 -8.77
CA ALA A 361 -29.18 12.06 -7.70
C ALA A 361 -28.07 13.13 -7.50
N PRO A 362 -28.42 14.39 -7.21
CA PRO A 362 -27.46 15.50 -7.06
C PRO A 362 -26.72 15.50 -5.70
N LEU A 363 -26.29 14.31 -5.26
CA LEU A 363 -25.66 14.07 -3.97
C LEU A 363 -24.37 14.90 -3.80
N GLY A 364 -23.59 15.04 -4.88
CA GLY A 364 -22.36 15.83 -4.87
C GLY A 364 -21.15 15.06 -4.35
N ASN A 365 -21.07 13.78 -4.69
CA ASN A 365 -20.07 12.82 -4.23
C ASN A 365 -19.55 11.91 -5.36
N THR A 366 -19.80 12.27 -6.62
CA THR A 366 -19.40 11.51 -7.81
C THR A 366 -18.18 12.14 -8.48
N VAL A 367 -17.24 11.30 -8.92
CA VAL A 367 -16.10 11.65 -9.78
C VAL A 367 -16.00 10.61 -10.91
N TYR A 368 -15.83 11.09 -12.13
CA TYR A 368 -15.37 10.29 -13.27
C TYR A 368 -14.00 10.82 -13.71
N GLY A 369 -13.04 9.90 -13.89
CA GLY A 369 -11.81 10.15 -14.63
C GLY A 369 -11.80 9.29 -15.89
N TYR A 370 -11.80 9.92 -17.04
CA TYR A 370 -11.69 9.24 -18.33
C TYR A 370 -10.27 9.42 -18.85
N ALA A 371 -9.62 8.33 -19.28
CA ALA A 371 -8.29 8.36 -19.85
C ALA A 371 -8.18 9.23 -21.10
N THR A 372 -9.29 9.44 -21.81
CA THR A 372 -9.39 10.27 -23.01
C THR A 372 -10.70 11.07 -23.05
N THR A 373 -10.82 12.04 -23.95
CA THR A 373 -12.04 12.84 -24.17
C THR A 373 -13.13 12.08 -24.93
N GLU A 374 -14.34 12.64 -24.98
CA GLU A 374 -15.39 12.19 -25.91
C GLU A 374 -14.86 12.19 -27.36
N ASP A 375 -15.23 11.17 -28.14
CA ASP A 375 -14.77 10.93 -29.53
C ASP A 375 -13.25 10.73 -29.73
N ALA A 376 -12.49 10.43 -28.67
CA ALA A 376 -11.04 10.20 -28.72
C ALA A 376 -10.60 8.80 -28.21
N GLU A 377 -9.30 8.53 -28.33
CA GLU A 377 -8.65 7.25 -27.99
C GLU A 377 -7.80 7.30 -26.73
N ALA A 378 -7.71 6.16 -26.07
CA ALA A 378 -6.70 5.87 -25.05
C ALA A 378 -5.68 4.89 -25.63
N PHE A 379 -4.42 5.03 -25.24
CA PHE A 379 -3.29 4.33 -25.85
C PHE A 379 -2.50 3.48 -24.84
N GLU A 380 -2.00 2.33 -25.33
CA GLU A 380 -0.98 1.53 -24.66
C GLU A 380 0.36 1.55 -25.42
N VAL A 381 1.45 1.19 -24.73
CA VAL A 381 2.80 1.15 -25.31
C VAL A 381 3.28 -0.28 -25.41
N GLN A 382 3.53 -0.76 -26.64
CA GLN A 382 3.94 -2.14 -26.90
C GLN A 382 5.47 -2.38 -26.78
N ASP A 383 6.09 -1.84 -25.72
CA ASP A 383 7.54 -1.99 -25.43
C ASP A 383 7.91 -3.37 -24.83
N GLY A 384 7.14 -4.43 -25.14
CA GLY A 384 7.50 -5.80 -24.75
C GLY A 384 7.33 -6.11 -23.25
N GLY A 385 6.12 -5.98 -22.70
CA GLY A 385 5.71 -6.76 -21.52
C GLY A 385 5.88 -6.12 -20.13
N LYS A 386 6.22 -4.83 -20.02
CA LYS A 386 6.37 -4.13 -18.72
C LYS A 386 5.64 -2.78 -18.61
N SER A 387 4.97 -2.35 -19.67
CA SER A 387 4.36 -1.03 -19.75
C SER A 387 2.90 -1.04 -19.32
N THR A 388 2.57 -0.17 -18.37
CA THR A 388 1.19 0.28 -18.09
C THR A 388 0.66 1.14 -19.26
N GLY A 389 -0.66 1.20 -19.42
CA GLY A 389 -1.33 2.18 -20.27
C GLY A 389 -0.98 3.61 -19.87
N ILE A 390 -1.03 4.56 -20.82
CA ILE A 390 -0.49 5.90 -20.59
C ILE A 390 -1.25 6.65 -19.48
N PHE A 391 -2.56 6.45 -19.35
CA PHE A 391 -3.34 7.03 -18.24
C PHE A 391 -2.93 6.42 -16.89
N THR A 392 -2.85 5.09 -16.80
CA THR A 392 -2.53 4.40 -15.55
C THR A 392 -1.09 4.66 -15.07
N LYS A 393 -0.12 4.77 -16.01
CA LYS A 393 1.25 5.27 -15.76
C LYS A 393 1.28 6.54 -14.90
N TYR A 394 0.49 7.55 -15.27
CA TYR A 394 0.43 8.82 -14.55
C TYR A 394 -0.49 8.75 -13.32
N LEU A 395 -1.59 8.00 -13.37
CA LEU A 395 -2.44 7.77 -12.20
C LEU A 395 -1.64 7.18 -11.03
N ASN A 396 -0.83 6.15 -11.29
CA ASN A 396 -0.04 5.44 -10.28
C ASN A 396 0.96 6.37 -9.55
N LYS A 397 1.52 7.36 -10.25
CA LYS A 397 2.41 8.40 -9.69
C LYS A 397 1.71 9.34 -8.69
N HIS A 398 0.41 9.57 -8.83
CA HIS A 398 -0.33 10.58 -8.07
C HIS A 398 -1.33 10.02 -7.06
N ILE A 399 -1.78 8.78 -7.21
CA ILE A 399 -2.91 8.22 -6.44
C ILE A 399 -2.69 8.13 -4.93
N LEU A 400 -1.43 7.99 -4.48
CA LEU A 400 -1.07 7.94 -3.06
C LEU A 400 -1.04 9.31 -2.36
N GLN A 401 -1.19 10.43 -3.09
CA GLN A 401 -1.04 11.76 -2.52
C GLN A 401 -2.26 12.15 -1.64
N PRO A 402 -2.08 12.79 -0.48
CA PRO A 402 -3.16 13.20 0.42
C PRO A 402 -3.87 14.46 -0.08
N LYS A 403 -4.50 14.35 -1.25
CA LYS A 403 -5.19 15.43 -1.98
C LYS A 403 -6.62 15.03 -2.30
N LYS A 404 -7.49 16.02 -2.53
CA LYS A 404 -8.83 15.79 -3.09
C LYS A 404 -8.71 14.99 -4.40
N VAL A 405 -9.57 14.00 -4.60
CA VAL A 405 -9.53 13.12 -5.79
C VAL A 405 -9.50 13.89 -7.11
N THR A 406 -10.22 15.02 -7.20
CA THR A 406 -10.21 15.86 -8.42
C THR A 406 -8.84 16.46 -8.69
N HIS A 407 -8.13 16.94 -7.65
CA HIS A 407 -6.78 17.48 -7.79
C HIS A 407 -5.76 16.40 -8.16
N ILE A 408 -5.96 15.14 -7.73
CA ILE A 408 -5.14 14.01 -8.18
C ILE A 408 -5.32 13.83 -9.70
N LEU A 409 -6.56 13.78 -10.20
CA LEU A 409 -6.85 13.62 -11.62
C LEU A 409 -6.42 14.84 -12.47
N GLU A 410 -6.50 16.05 -11.92
CA GLU A 410 -5.97 17.27 -12.55
C GLU A 410 -4.45 17.14 -12.76
N GLN A 411 -3.69 16.66 -11.78
CA GLN A 411 -2.26 16.40 -11.95
C GLN A 411 -1.94 15.27 -12.94
N VAL A 412 -2.76 14.22 -12.98
CA VAL A 412 -2.66 13.17 -14.01
C VAL A 412 -2.87 13.76 -15.41
N SER A 413 -3.85 14.66 -15.57
CA SER A 413 -4.08 15.37 -16.84
C SER A 413 -2.92 16.29 -17.23
N GLU A 414 -2.34 17.01 -16.27
CA GLU A 414 -1.19 17.89 -16.51
C GLU A 414 0.05 17.13 -16.96
N ASP A 415 0.33 15.96 -16.37
CA ASP A 415 1.52 15.18 -16.70
C ASP A 415 1.33 14.31 -17.95
N LEU A 416 0.13 13.76 -18.19
CA LEU A 416 -0.21 13.08 -19.45
C LEU A 416 -0.15 14.06 -20.64
N GLY A 417 -0.62 15.30 -20.46
CA GLY A 417 -0.53 16.35 -21.49
C GLY A 417 0.90 16.79 -21.84
N LYS A 418 1.91 16.33 -21.08
CA LYS A 418 3.34 16.54 -21.35
C LYS A 418 4.03 15.28 -21.92
N ASP A 419 3.34 14.14 -22.00
CA ASP A 419 3.91 12.89 -22.52
C ASP A 419 4.10 13.01 -24.05
N PRO A 420 5.35 12.86 -24.56
CA PRO A 420 5.62 13.05 -25.98
C PRO A 420 4.96 12.00 -26.89
N LEU A 421 4.52 10.85 -26.36
CA LEU A 421 3.88 9.79 -27.15
C LEU A 421 2.42 10.13 -27.51
N VAL A 422 1.71 10.82 -26.61
CA VAL A 422 0.27 11.06 -26.75
C VAL A 422 -0.14 12.53 -26.74
N CYS A 423 0.81 13.46 -26.64
CA CYS A 423 0.56 14.90 -26.70
C CYS A 423 -0.29 15.27 -27.93
N GLY A 424 -1.48 15.83 -27.71
CA GLY A 424 -2.44 16.17 -28.76
C GLY A 424 -3.29 15.01 -29.31
N ARG A 425 -3.04 13.75 -28.89
CA ARG A 425 -3.84 12.55 -29.26
C ARG A 425 -4.74 12.08 -28.12
N GLN A 426 -4.23 12.09 -26.88
CA GLN A 426 -4.97 11.69 -25.68
C GLN A 426 -5.01 12.84 -24.67
N VAL A 427 -6.19 13.11 -24.11
CA VAL A 427 -6.40 14.15 -23.10
C VAL A 427 -7.37 13.64 -22.04
N VAL A 428 -6.97 13.66 -20.77
CA VAL A 428 -7.81 13.20 -19.66
C VAL A 428 -9.05 14.09 -19.52
N GLU A 429 -10.23 13.50 -19.48
CA GLU A 429 -11.47 14.23 -19.15
C GLU A 429 -11.92 13.92 -17.71
N ILE A 430 -12.28 14.96 -16.95
CA ILE A 430 -12.69 14.83 -15.55
C ILE A 430 -14.12 15.40 -15.39
N LYS A 431 -15.11 14.54 -15.12
CA LYS A 431 -16.50 14.96 -14.83
C LYS A 431 -16.82 14.68 -13.36
N TYR A 432 -17.09 15.71 -12.56
CA TYR A 432 -17.36 15.50 -11.13
C TYR A 432 -18.48 16.39 -10.56
N THR A 433 -19.06 15.93 -9.46
CA THR A 433 -19.95 16.70 -8.57
C THR A 433 -19.44 16.79 -7.15
N LEU A 434 -18.26 16.20 -6.85
CA LEU A 434 -17.67 16.09 -5.52
C LEU A 434 -17.49 17.46 -4.82
N LYS A 435 -18.38 17.74 -3.86
CA LYS A 435 -18.41 18.97 -3.05
C LYS A 435 -17.30 18.99 -2.01
N GLU A 436 -17.21 17.94 -1.22
CA GLU A 436 -16.28 17.82 -0.09
C GLU A 436 -14.85 17.48 -0.56
N PRO A 437 -13.80 17.90 0.16
CA PRO A 437 -12.40 17.65 -0.22
C PRO A 437 -11.93 16.22 0.13
N ARG A 438 -12.75 15.20 -0.16
CA ARG A 438 -12.43 13.79 0.14
C ARG A 438 -11.22 13.32 -0.65
N SER A 439 -10.35 12.55 0.01
CA SER A 439 -9.14 11.95 -0.56
C SER A 439 -9.21 10.43 -0.52
N LEU A 440 -8.47 9.75 -1.41
CA LEU A 440 -8.28 8.29 -1.29
C LEU A 440 -7.48 7.93 -0.02
N THR A 441 -6.67 8.85 0.51
CA THR A 441 -5.93 8.69 1.76
C THR A 441 -6.79 8.87 3.02
N ASP A 442 -8.07 9.25 2.90
CA ASP A 442 -8.96 9.45 4.04
C ASP A 442 -9.00 8.18 4.92
N PRO A 443 -8.84 8.30 6.25
CA PRO A 443 -8.79 7.14 7.14
C PRO A 443 -10.14 6.42 7.23
N VAL A 444 -10.09 5.11 7.49
CA VAL A 444 -11.30 4.32 7.77
C VAL A 444 -11.71 4.52 9.23
N GLY A 445 -12.83 5.21 9.44
CA GLY A 445 -13.41 5.47 10.76
C GLY A 445 -14.35 4.34 11.18
N THR A 446 -13.86 3.41 12.00
CA THR A 446 -14.63 2.23 12.45
C THR A 446 -15.53 2.49 13.67
N ALA A 447 -15.88 3.75 13.95
CA ALA A 447 -16.66 4.14 15.12
C ALA A 447 -18.07 3.52 15.09
N GLY A 448 -18.34 2.60 16.03
CA GLY A 448 -19.60 1.86 16.11
C GLY A 448 -19.67 0.71 15.08
N HIS A 449 -18.81 -0.30 15.22
CA HIS A 449 -18.79 -1.49 14.36
C HIS A 449 -20.20 -2.08 14.19
N THR A 450 -20.79 -1.90 13.00
CA THR A 450 -22.15 -2.36 12.74
C THR A 450 -22.17 -3.82 12.28
N ILE A 451 -23.36 -4.43 12.28
CA ILE A 451 -23.55 -5.81 11.79
C ILE A 451 -23.16 -5.89 10.30
N GLU A 452 -23.45 -4.83 9.53
CA GLU A 452 -23.14 -4.72 8.11
C GLU A 452 -21.62 -4.70 7.85
N LEU A 453 -20.83 -4.01 8.68
CA LEU A 453 -19.37 -4.04 8.56
C LEU A 453 -18.81 -5.46 8.78
N ASN A 454 -19.31 -6.17 9.80
CA ASN A 454 -18.89 -7.54 10.08
C ASN A 454 -19.28 -8.53 8.95
N LEU A 455 -20.46 -8.35 8.35
CA LEU A 455 -20.89 -9.14 7.19
C LEU A 455 -20.03 -8.86 5.95
N ARG A 456 -19.64 -7.60 5.73
CA ARG A 456 -18.73 -7.18 4.66
C ARG A 456 -17.32 -7.74 4.90
N ASP A 457 -16.82 -7.75 6.14
CA ASP A 457 -15.58 -8.41 6.53
C ASP A 457 -15.60 -9.93 6.28
N ALA A 458 -16.71 -10.60 6.61
CA ALA A 458 -16.85 -12.04 6.38
C ALA A 458 -16.87 -12.37 4.88
N CYS A 459 -17.65 -11.63 4.09
CA CYS A 459 -17.71 -11.76 2.63
C CYS A 459 -16.34 -11.48 1.99
N TRP A 460 -15.65 -10.42 2.44
CA TRP A 460 -14.32 -10.06 1.98
C TRP A 460 -13.27 -11.14 2.26
N LYS A 461 -13.25 -11.64 3.51
CA LYS A 461 -12.33 -12.72 3.92
C LYS A 461 -12.58 -13.99 3.12
N GLN A 462 -13.85 -14.35 2.89
CA GLN A 462 -14.21 -15.51 2.07
C GLN A 462 -13.68 -15.37 0.64
N ALA A 463 -13.95 -14.24 -0.02
CA ALA A 463 -13.53 -13.97 -1.41
C ALA A 463 -12.01 -13.95 -1.65
N ASN A 464 -11.21 -13.88 -0.58
CA ASN A 464 -9.74 -13.77 -0.64
C ASN A 464 -9.02 -14.86 0.19
N VAL A 465 -9.68 -16.00 0.47
CA VAL A 465 -9.00 -17.14 1.12
C VAL A 465 -7.96 -17.72 0.17
N MET A 466 -6.70 -17.59 0.57
CA MET A 466 -5.56 -18.28 -0.05
C MET A 466 -5.46 -19.73 0.44
N PRO A 467 -5.13 -20.70 -0.43
CA PRO A 467 -4.77 -22.04 0.01
C PRO A 467 -3.51 -22.02 0.89
N GLY A 468 -3.51 -22.79 1.98
CA GLY A 468 -2.33 -22.96 2.82
C GLY A 468 -1.25 -23.79 2.13
N GLN A 469 0.02 -23.47 2.41
CA GLN A 469 1.19 -24.25 2.01
C GLN A 469 1.07 -25.70 2.52
N LYS A 470 1.46 -26.68 1.70
CA LYS A 470 1.44 -28.10 2.07
C LYS A 470 2.76 -28.78 1.70
N LEU A 471 3.37 -29.48 2.66
CA LEU A 471 4.54 -30.32 2.42
C LEU A 471 4.08 -31.77 2.17
N LEU A 472 4.53 -32.37 1.07
CA LEU A 472 4.08 -33.67 0.58
C LEU A 472 5.21 -34.69 0.61
N ASP A 473 5.00 -35.80 1.34
CA ASP A 473 5.90 -36.95 1.39
C ASP A 473 5.63 -37.93 0.23
N PHE A 474 6.67 -38.23 -0.54
CA PHE A 474 6.65 -39.21 -1.64
C PHE A 474 7.26 -40.56 -1.21
N PRO A 475 6.79 -41.70 -1.76
CA PRO A 475 7.29 -43.03 -1.36
C PRO A 475 8.81 -43.23 -1.53
N CYS A 476 9.44 -42.55 -2.49
CA CYS A 476 10.90 -42.52 -2.65
C CYS A 476 11.67 -41.80 -1.52
N GLY A 477 10.96 -41.19 -0.56
CA GLY A 477 11.54 -40.41 0.55
C GLY A 477 11.79 -38.93 0.23
N ALA A 478 11.48 -38.48 -0.99
CA ALA A 478 11.51 -37.08 -1.35
C ALA A 478 10.35 -36.29 -0.71
N LYS A 479 10.57 -35.00 -0.49
CA LYS A 479 9.57 -34.04 0.03
C LYS A 479 9.41 -32.91 -0.96
N VAL A 480 8.17 -32.70 -1.44
CA VAL A 480 7.81 -31.60 -2.32
C VAL A 480 6.89 -30.65 -1.56
N GLU A 481 7.25 -29.39 -1.49
CA GLU A 481 6.41 -28.32 -0.99
C GLU A 481 5.52 -27.79 -2.12
N LEU A 482 4.24 -27.59 -1.81
CA LEU A 482 3.27 -26.91 -2.64
C LEU A 482 2.90 -25.59 -1.94
N SER A 483 3.25 -24.46 -2.56
CA SER A 483 2.94 -23.12 -2.07
C SER A 483 2.14 -22.32 -3.10
N PHE A 484 1.56 -21.19 -2.70
CA PHE A 484 0.59 -20.46 -3.52
C PHE A 484 0.77 -18.94 -3.41
N SER A 485 0.51 -18.21 -4.49
CA SER A 485 0.41 -16.75 -4.51
C SER A 485 -0.77 -16.29 -5.37
N ALA A 486 -1.57 -15.32 -4.89
CA ALA A 486 -2.61 -14.68 -5.69
C ALA A 486 -2.00 -13.54 -6.50
N LEU A 487 -2.24 -13.54 -7.81
CA LEU A 487 -1.84 -12.44 -8.69
C LEU A 487 -3.01 -11.47 -8.93
N PHE A 488 -4.18 -12.02 -9.20
CA PHE A 488 -5.46 -11.33 -9.28
C PHE A 488 -6.48 -12.13 -8.46
N SER A 489 -7.64 -11.56 -8.12
CA SER A 489 -8.70 -12.31 -7.43
C SER A 489 -9.15 -13.55 -8.23
N ASN A 490 -8.98 -13.56 -9.56
CA ASN A 490 -9.25 -14.72 -10.43
C ASN A 490 -8.03 -15.42 -11.04
N VAL A 491 -6.80 -15.11 -10.60
CA VAL A 491 -5.57 -15.75 -11.06
C VAL A 491 -4.70 -16.17 -9.88
N LEU A 492 -4.53 -17.47 -9.70
CA LEU A 492 -3.71 -18.09 -8.66
C LEU A 492 -2.47 -18.75 -9.26
N LEU A 493 -1.33 -18.55 -8.63
CA LEU A 493 -0.08 -19.25 -8.92
C LEU A 493 0.12 -20.36 -7.89
N ALA A 494 0.45 -21.57 -8.34
CA ALA A 494 0.83 -22.69 -7.50
C ALA A 494 2.27 -23.12 -7.84
N PHE A 495 3.12 -23.26 -6.82
CA PHE A 495 4.55 -23.56 -6.98
C PHE A 495 4.89 -24.92 -6.38
N GLY A 496 5.65 -25.72 -7.13
CA GLY A 496 6.21 -26.98 -6.64
C GLY A 496 7.70 -26.81 -6.35
N THR A 497 8.15 -27.20 -5.16
CA THR A 497 9.57 -27.12 -4.79
C THR A 497 10.03 -28.37 -4.05
N VAL A 498 11.05 -29.05 -4.56
CA VAL A 498 11.71 -30.21 -3.93
C VAL A 498 12.57 -29.71 -2.77
N LYS A 499 12.04 -29.73 -1.55
CA LYS A 499 12.80 -29.34 -0.34
C LYS A 499 13.78 -30.43 0.11
N ASN A 500 13.55 -31.70 -0.27
CA ASN A 500 14.45 -32.82 0.03
C ASN A 500 14.27 -33.94 -1.01
N THR A 501 15.36 -34.55 -1.49
CA THR A 501 15.33 -35.71 -2.42
C THR A 501 15.33 -37.06 -1.70
N GLY A 502 15.54 -37.09 -0.39
CA GLY A 502 15.59 -38.32 0.38
C GLY A 502 16.80 -39.21 0.06
N PRO A 503 16.80 -40.48 0.52
CA PRO A 503 17.93 -41.39 0.35
C PRO A 503 17.96 -42.09 -1.02
N ILE A 504 16.81 -42.30 -1.66
CA ILE A 504 16.68 -43.18 -2.85
C ILE A 504 16.62 -42.39 -4.16
N ALA A 505 16.09 -41.16 -4.14
CA ALA A 505 15.95 -40.33 -5.34
C ALA A 505 17.13 -39.37 -5.55
N GLN A 506 17.37 -39.06 -6.82
CA GLN A 506 18.23 -37.99 -7.32
C GLN A 506 17.63 -37.46 -8.64
N ASP A 507 18.13 -36.33 -9.16
CA ASP A 507 17.65 -35.74 -10.43
C ASP A 507 16.11 -35.62 -10.48
N CYS A 508 15.56 -34.93 -9.48
CA CYS A 508 14.12 -34.78 -9.28
C CYS A 508 13.55 -33.67 -10.17
N THR A 509 12.43 -33.93 -10.82
CA THR A 509 11.67 -32.97 -11.61
C THR A 509 10.21 -33.03 -11.16
N VAL A 510 9.63 -31.88 -10.79
CA VAL A 510 8.23 -31.77 -10.38
C VAL A 510 7.41 -31.17 -11.52
N GLU A 511 6.25 -31.74 -11.77
CA GLU A 511 5.28 -31.25 -12.75
C GLU A 511 3.92 -31.09 -12.07
N LEU A 512 3.29 -29.92 -12.20
CA LEU A 512 1.99 -29.60 -11.62
C LEU A 512 0.91 -29.53 -12.70
N ARG A 513 -0.27 -30.08 -12.42
CA ARG A 513 -1.47 -29.98 -13.28
C ARG A 513 -2.72 -29.76 -12.42
N SER A 514 -3.77 -29.18 -13.01
CA SER A 514 -5.06 -28.95 -12.35
C SER A 514 -6.15 -29.93 -12.83
N ASP A 515 -7.10 -30.23 -11.95
CA ASP A 515 -8.35 -30.93 -12.26
C ASP A 515 -9.53 -30.21 -11.54
N PRO A 516 -10.47 -29.57 -12.27
CA PRO A 516 -10.51 -29.45 -13.73
C PRO A 516 -9.28 -28.73 -14.30
N THR A 517 -8.91 -29.06 -15.52
CA THR A 517 -7.89 -28.30 -16.27
C THR A 517 -8.34 -26.85 -16.36
N MET A 518 -7.49 -25.94 -15.88
CA MET A 518 -7.74 -24.50 -15.98
C MET A 518 -7.10 -23.95 -17.26
N GLU A 519 -7.76 -22.97 -17.86
CA GLU A 519 -7.23 -22.17 -18.95
C GLU A 519 -6.10 -21.26 -18.42
N ASP A 520 -5.05 -21.05 -19.22
CA ASP A 520 -4.00 -20.07 -18.94
C ASP A 520 -4.11 -18.93 -19.95
N ILE A 521 -4.72 -17.81 -19.55
CA ILE A 521 -4.92 -16.62 -20.41
C ILE A 521 -3.61 -15.97 -20.90
N PHE A 522 -2.46 -16.45 -20.42
CA PHE A 522 -1.13 -16.02 -20.83
C PHE A 522 -0.37 -17.08 -21.66
N SER A 523 -0.97 -18.24 -21.96
CA SER A 523 -0.34 -19.25 -22.81
C SER A 523 -0.47 -18.87 -24.29
N GLY A 524 0.52 -18.14 -24.81
CA GLY A 524 0.55 -17.66 -26.20
C GLY A 524 1.06 -16.23 -26.39
N THR A 525 1.54 -15.57 -25.33
CA THR A 525 2.34 -14.35 -25.43
C THR A 525 3.82 -14.67 -25.26
N ASP A 526 4.69 -14.01 -26.05
CA ASP A 526 6.16 -14.13 -25.91
C ASP A 526 6.66 -13.65 -24.53
N SER A 527 5.80 -12.97 -23.76
CA SER A 527 6.04 -12.47 -22.40
C SER A 527 5.86 -13.50 -21.27
N SER A 528 5.58 -14.78 -21.57
CA SER A 528 5.24 -15.78 -20.53
C SER A 528 6.31 -15.90 -19.43
N ASP A 529 7.59 -15.83 -19.78
CA ASP A 529 8.71 -15.93 -18.83
C ASP A 529 9.02 -14.58 -18.15
N GLU A 530 8.85 -13.46 -18.87
CA GLU A 530 9.10 -12.13 -18.32
C GLU A 530 8.03 -11.70 -17.31
N MET A 531 6.77 -12.03 -17.54
CA MET A 531 5.68 -11.74 -16.61
C MET A 531 5.83 -12.55 -15.31
N GLN A 532 6.34 -13.79 -15.38
CA GLN A 532 6.73 -14.53 -14.17
C GLN A 532 7.87 -13.83 -13.42
N SER A 533 8.85 -13.24 -14.12
CA SER A 533 9.97 -12.52 -13.49
C SER A 533 9.57 -11.20 -12.80
N LEU A 534 8.46 -10.59 -13.21
CA LEU A 534 7.93 -9.33 -12.68
C LEU A 534 7.16 -9.51 -11.37
N LEU A 535 6.43 -10.62 -11.26
CA LEU A 535 5.38 -10.83 -10.27
C LEU A 535 5.80 -11.77 -9.14
N LEU A 536 6.98 -12.39 -9.26
CA LEU A 536 7.60 -13.24 -8.26
C LEU A 536 8.82 -12.54 -7.66
N SER A 537 8.78 -12.25 -6.36
CA SER A 537 9.99 -11.80 -5.66
C SER A 537 11.07 -12.89 -5.70
N LYS A 538 12.34 -12.51 -5.89
CA LYS A 538 13.52 -13.40 -6.07
C LYS A 538 13.90 -14.29 -4.86
N ALA A 539 12.96 -14.69 -4.01
CA ALA A 539 13.22 -15.27 -2.69
C ALA A 539 13.40 -16.81 -2.70
N ASP A 540 12.76 -17.52 -3.62
CA ASP A 540 12.95 -18.96 -3.88
C ASP A 540 12.63 -19.19 -5.36
N TYR A 541 13.53 -19.78 -6.14
CA TYR A 541 13.19 -20.26 -7.49
C TYR A 541 12.45 -21.60 -7.36
N PRO A 542 11.15 -21.68 -7.70
CA PRO A 542 10.43 -22.95 -7.62
C PRO A 542 10.84 -23.86 -8.78
N ASP A 543 10.90 -25.18 -8.55
CA ASP A 543 11.23 -26.15 -9.61
C ASP A 543 10.16 -26.17 -10.71
N CYS A 544 8.92 -25.78 -10.38
CA CYS A 544 7.88 -25.51 -11.36
C CYS A 544 6.79 -24.56 -10.83
N CYS A 545 6.10 -23.91 -11.77
CA CYS A 545 4.97 -23.02 -11.52
C CYS A 545 3.77 -23.46 -12.38
N LEU A 546 2.57 -23.44 -11.81
CA LEU A 546 1.30 -23.64 -12.52
C LEU A 546 0.42 -22.40 -12.34
N ARG A 547 0.06 -21.76 -13.46
CA ARG A 547 -0.93 -20.68 -13.50
C ARG A 547 -2.34 -21.27 -13.53
N LEU A 548 -3.22 -20.71 -12.71
CA LEU A 548 -4.62 -21.10 -12.56
C LEU A 548 -5.48 -19.86 -12.77
N CYS A 549 -5.76 -19.55 -14.03
CA CYS A 549 -6.54 -18.37 -14.43
C CYS A 549 -8.03 -18.70 -14.47
N CYS A 550 -8.87 -17.69 -14.75
CA CYS A 550 -10.32 -17.82 -14.89
C CYS A 550 -11.04 -18.50 -13.71
N LEU A 551 -10.57 -18.32 -12.47
CA LEU A 551 -11.14 -18.95 -11.28
C LEU A 551 -12.64 -18.65 -11.08
N GLN A 552 -13.17 -17.53 -11.62
CA GLN A 552 -14.60 -17.22 -11.60
C GLN A 552 -15.47 -18.28 -12.31
N ARG A 553 -14.88 -19.07 -13.23
CA ARG A 553 -15.55 -20.14 -13.98
C ARG A 553 -15.61 -21.48 -13.22
N LEU A 554 -14.95 -21.58 -12.06
CA LEU A 554 -14.81 -22.84 -11.32
C LEU A 554 -16.14 -23.30 -10.69
N LYS A 555 -16.63 -24.48 -11.10
CA LYS A 555 -17.92 -25.05 -10.68
C LYS A 555 -17.83 -26.08 -9.55
N ARG A 556 -16.70 -26.76 -9.38
CA ARG A 556 -16.41 -27.80 -8.37
C ARG A 556 -15.09 -27.50 -7.65
N SER A 557 -14.70 -28.31 -6.67
CA SER A 557 -13.35 -28.22 -6.07
C SER A 557 -12.26 -28.33 -7.14
N LEU A 558 -11.16 -27.60 -6.92
CA LEU A 558 -9.94 -27.64 -7.72
C LEU A 558 -8.91 -28.54 -7.02
N VAL A 559 -8.43 -29.54 -7.75
CA VAL A 559 -7.39 -30.47 -7.29
C VAL A 559 -6.11 -30.21 -8.05
N ILE A 560 -5.01 -30.02 -7.32
CA ILE A 560 -3.66 -29.96 -7.89
C ILE A 560 -3.07 -31.37 -7.89
N LYS A 561 -2.65 -31.83 -9.07
CA LYS A 561 -1.98 -33.12 -9.29
C LYS A 561 -0.49 -32.87 -9.43
N ILE A 562 0.29 -33.47 -8.55
CA ILE A 562 1.74 -33.32 -8.43
C ILE A 562 2.37 -34.61 -8.92
N LYS A 563 3.13 -34.52 -10.01
CA LYS A 563 3.92 -35.63 -10.57
C LYS A 563 5.39 -35.37 -10.24
N LEU A 564 5.99 -36.26 -9.45
CA LEU A 564 7.43 -36.27 -9.18
C LEU A 564 8.09 -37.31 -10.09
N SER A 565 8.97 -36.87 -10.98
CA SER A 565 9.86 -37.75 -11.75
C SER A 565 11.25 -37.72 -11.12
N TYR A 566 11.90 -38.86 -10.96
CA TYR A 566 13.23 -38.93 -10.36
C TYR A 566 14.05 -40.11 -10.88
N THR A 567 15.36 -40.04 -10.77
CA THR A 567 16.26 -41.17 -11.06
C THR A 567 16.56 -41.92 -9.75
N HIS A 568 16.36 -43.24 -9.72
CA HIS A 568 16.68 -44.06 -8.55
C HIS A 568 18.19 -44.29 -8.44
N ARG A 569 18.81 -43.93 -7.30
CA ARG A 569 20.29 -43.95 -7.13
C ARG A 569 20.95 -45.28 -7.50
N ASP A 570 20.49 -46.39 -6.89
CA ASP A 570 21.15 -47.70 -7.10
C ASP A 570 20.81 -48.38 -8.43
N ARG A 571 19.65 -48.08 -9.01
CA ARG A 571 19.13 -48.76 -10.22
C ARG A 571 19.39 -47.97 -11.50
N ASN A 572 19.67 -46.67 -11.38
CA ASN A 572 19.81 -45.71 -12.48
C ASN A 572 18.62 -45.70 -13.48
N VAL A 573 17.42 -46.02 -12.99
CA VAL A 573 16.16 -45.99 -13.75
C VAL A 573 15.37 -44.74 -13.35
N ARG A 574 14.78 -44.05 -14.33
CA ARG A 574 13.86 -42.93 -14.09
C ARG A 574 12.47 -43.47 -13.75
N LEU A 575 11.96 -43.07 -12.60
CA LEU A 575 10.66 -43.47 -12.05
C LEU A 575 9.74 -42.24 -11.91
N THR A 576 8.46 -42.49 -11.65
CA THR A 576 7.46 -41.42 -11.48
C THR A 576 6.46 -41.79 -10.40
N GLU A 577 6.21 -40.85 -9.49
CA GLU A 577 5.27 -40.97 -8.38
C GLU A 577 4.29 -39.79 -8.38
N TYR A 578 3.10 -39.99 -7.79
CA TYR A 578 2.01 -39.02 -7.84
C TYR A 578 1.46 -38.68 -6.45
N ARG A 579 1.03 -37.43 -6.30
CA ARG A 579 0.24 -36.90 -5.19
C ARG A 579 -0.86 -36.01 -5.73
N GLU A 580 -1.96 -35.91 -4.99
CA GLU A 580 -3.06 -35.00 -5.30
C GLU A 580 -3.39 -34.16 -4.06
N VAL A 581 -3.74 -32.90 -4.28
CA VAL A 581 -4.07 -31.93 -3.25
C VAL A 581 -5.34 -31.19 -3.65
N ASP A 582 -6.44 -31.46 -2.95
CA ASP A 582 -7.63 -30.63 -2.99
C ASP A 582 -7.34 -29.26 -2.34
N ILE A 583 -7.71 -28.17 -3.03
CA ILE A 583 -7.64 -26.77 -2.56
C ILE A 583 -9.01 -26.06 -2.59
N ASP A 584 -10.10 -26.83 -2.64
CA ASP A 584 -11.49 -26.39 -2.72
C ASP A 584 -11.71 -25.33 -3.82
N ARG A 585 -12.33 -24.20 -3.48
CA ARG A 585 -12.67 -23.10 -4.39
C ARG A 585 -11.92 -21.84 -3.94
N PRO A 586 -10.66 -21.65 -4.34
CA PRO A 586 -9.81 -20.57 -3.84
C PRO A 586 -10.25 -19.18 -4.34
N LEU A 587 -9.90 -18.14 -3.58
CA LEU A 587 -10.12 -16.74 -3.95
C LEU A 587 -11.57 -16.48 -4.40
N ILE A 588 -11.74 -15.82 -5.55
CA ILE A 588 -13.05 -15.45 -6.11
C ILE A 588 -13.95 -16.67 -6.35
N ALA A 589 -13.41 -17.87 -6.57
CA ALA A 589 -14.20 -19.07 -6.78
C ALA A 589 -15.05 -19.45 -5.55
N SER A 590 -14.66 -19.04 -4.34
CA SER A 590 -15.41 -19.25 -3.11
C SER A 590 -16.79 -18.55 -3.11
N CYS A 591 -16.91 -17.46 -3.89
CA CYS A 591 -18.15 -16.71 -4.04
C CYS A 591 -19.12 -17.46 -4.99
N ARG A 592 -20.38 -17.59 -4.57
CA ARG A 592 -21.41 -18.32 -5.32
C ARG A 592 -22.04 -17.47 -6.44
N PHE A 593 -21.25 -17.13 -7.46
CA PHE A 593 -21.66 -16.28 -8.59
C PHE A 593 -22.84 -16.78 -9.44
N SER A 594 -23.29 -18.03 -9.28
CA SER A 594 -24.32 -18.62 -10.15
C SER A 594 -25.52 -19.25 -9.41
N GLN A 595 -25.80 -18.86 -8.16
CA GLN A 595 -26.95 -19.41 -7.41
C GLN A 595 -27.74 -18.37 -6.60
N ARG A 596 -28.44 -17.47 -7.30
CA ARG A 596 -29.71 -16.90 -6.81
C ARG A 596 -30.80 -17.11 -7.84
N LYS A 597 -31.89 -17.78 -7.44
CA LYS A 597 -33.14 -17.80 -8.21
C LYS A 597 -33.69 -16.36 -8.31
N PRO A 598 -34.32 -15.97 -9.43
CA PRO A 598 -34.96 -14.66 -9.51
C PRO A 598 -36.02 -14.52 -8.40
N LEU A 599 -35.98 -13.39 -7.70
CA LEU A 599 -36.99 -13.04 -6.70
C LEU A 599 -38.32 -12.82 -7.40
N ASP A 600 -39.31 -13.63 -7.03
CA ASP A 600 -40.64 -13.66 -7.63
C ASP A 600 -41.39 -12.36 -7.29
N ARG A 601 -41.40 -11.39 -8.23
CA ARG A 601 -42.16 -10.14 -8.11
C ARG A 601 -43.67 -10.42 -8.28
N ARG A 602 -44.32 -10.91 -7.23
CA ARG A 602 -45.79 -11.01 -7.16
C ARG A 602 -46.36 -10.43 -5.87
N ARG A 603 -47.31 -9.50 -6.04
CA ARG A 603 -48.11 -8.75 -5.03
C ARG A 603 -47.26 -7.70 -4.31
N GLU A 604 -47.55 -6.41 -4.41
CA GLU A 604 -48.82 -5.80 -4.00
C GLU A 604 -49.39 -4.79 -5.02
N SER A 605 -50.60 -5.08 -5.49
CA SER A 605 -51.46 -4.14 -6.23
C SER A 605 -52.70 -3.84 -5.40
N ALA A 606 -52.61 -2.86 -4.49
CA ALA A 606 -53.73 -2.41 -3.67
C ALA A 606 -54.05 -0.93 -4.00
N GLN A 607 -54.99 -0.72 -4.92
CA GLN A 607 -55.60 0.60 -5.11
C GLN A 607 -56.59 0.90 -3.97
N PRO A 608 -56.57 2.12 -3.40
CA PRO A 608 -57.75 2.72 -2.80
C PRO A 608 -58.38 3.73 -3.77
N LYS A 609 -59.68 3.58 -4.02
CA LYS A 609 -60.50 4.55 -4.76
C LYS A 609 -60.67 5.84 -3.95
N ARG A 610 -60.66 7.00 -4.61
CA ARG A 610 -61.44 8.19 -4.24
C ARG A 610 -61.96 8.89 -5.49
N GLY A 611 -63.19 9.39 -5.43
CA GLY A 611 -63.80 10.22 -6.48
C GLY A 611 -64.70 11.28 -5.83
N HIS A 612 -64.89 12.40 -6.53
CA HIS A 612 -65.67 13.61 -6.15
C HIS A 612 -65.17 14.31 -4.86
N ASP A 613 -65.13 15.64 -4.69
CA ASP A 613 -65.30 16.82 -5.59
C ASP A 613 -64.72 18.07 -4.84
N SER A 614 -64.67 19.33 -5.33
CA SER A 614 -65.11 20.02 -6.56
C SER A 614 -64.27 21.29 -6.83
N ASP A 615 -64.52 21.98 -7.94
CA ASP A 615 -64.36 23.42 -8.25
C ASP A 615 -63.27 24.29 -7.55
N ILE A 616 -62.47 25.01 -8.37
CA ILE A 616 -62.67 26.46 -8.65
C ILE A 616 -61.71 26.93 -9.77
N ARG A 617 -62.12 28.01 -10.45
CA ARG A 617 -61.60 28.54 -11.74
C ARG A 617 -60.17 29.11 -11.74
N ARG A 618 -59.55 29.09 -12.93
CA ARG A 618 -58.44 29.98 -13.34
C ARG A 618 -58.85 31.47 -13.25
N PRO A 619 -57.87 32.39 -13.19
CA PRO A 619 -57.71 33.27 -14.34
C PRO A 619 -56.25 33.44 -14.82
N SER A 620 -56.11 33.74 -16.11
CA SER A 620 -54.85 34.10 -16.77
C SER A 620 -54.62 35.61 -16.75
N HIS A 621 -53.39 36.09 -16.52
CA HIS A 621 -52.96 37.42 -16.98
C HIS A 621 -51.50 37.45 -17.44
N ARG A 622 -51.17 38.47 -18.24
CA ARG A 622 -49.99 38.57 -19.13
C ARG A 622 -48.80 39.35 -18.54
N LEU A 623 -47.63 39.10 -19.14
CA LEU A 623 -46.47 40.01 -19.35
C LEU A 623 -45.66 40.50 -18.14
N ALA A 624 -44.36 40.16 -18.11
CA ALA A 624 -43.25 41.07 -18.51
C ALA A 624 -41.88 40.35 -18.48
N HIS A 625 -40.97 40.71 -19.41
CA HIS A 625 -39.53 40.37 -19.35
C HIS A 625 -38.76 41.44 -18.56
N PRO A 626 -37.52 41.16 -18.12
CA PRO A 626 -36.41 41.75 -18.87
C PRO A 626 -35.16 40.85 -19.10
N ALA A 627 -34.56 41.08 -20.27
CA ALA A 627 -33.15 41.00 -20.66
C ALA A 627 -32.14 40.03 -19.96
N ARG A 628 -31.51 39.18 -20.79
CA ARG A 628 -30.11 38.76 -20.63
C ARG A 628 -29.27 39.32 -21.79
N PRO A 629 -28.04 39.81 -21.57
CA PRO A 629 -27.15 40.20 -22.66
C PRO A 629 -26.45 38.98 -23.29
N SER A 630 -26.24 39.07 -24.60
CA SER A 630 -25.60 38.07 -25.46
C SER A 630 -24.08 38.27 -25.57
N THR A 631 -23.32 37.18 -25.73
CA THR A 631 -21.96 37.22 -26.31
C THR A 631 -21.84 36.29 -27.52
N ARG A 632 -20.89 36.61 -28.41
CA ARG A 632 -20.90 36.21 -29.82
C ARG A 632 -20.10 34.92 -30.10
N LYS A 633 -20.47 34.23 -31.19
CA LYS A 633 -19.56 33.33 -31.93
C LYS A 633 -18.36 34.13 -32.49
N ALA A 634 -17.23 33.45 -32.62
CA ALA A 634 -16.18 33.80 -33.57
C ALA A 634 -15.80 32.53 -34.34
N GLU A 635 -15.88 32.59 -35.66
CA GLU A 635 -15.29 31.62 -36.57
C GLU A 635 -13.88 32.11 -36.93
N ASN A 636 -12.95 31.20 -37.23
CA ASN A 636 -11.76 31.56 -38.00
C ASN A 636 -11.23 30.34 -38.76
N ILE A 637 -10.81 30.59 -40.00
CA ILE A 637 -10.27 29.62 -40.95
C ILE A 637 -8.80 29.99 -41.22
N CYS A 638 -7.90 29.01 -41.30
CA CYS A 638 -6.70 29.12 -42.14
C CYS A 638 -6.13 27.73 -42.49
N GLN A 639 -5.30 27.68 -43.54
CA GLN A 639 -5.01 26.46 -44.31
C GLN A 639 -3.51 26.06 -44.35
N ILE A 640 -3.29 24.73 -44.38
CA ILE A 640 -2.33 23.96 -45.20
C ILE A 640 -0.81 24.28 -45.08
N SER A 641 -0.01 23.27 -44.70
CA SER A 641 1.03 22.70 -45.57
C SER A 641 1.56 21.35 -45.04
N SER A 642 1.89 20.44 -45.96
CA SER A 642 2.39 19.08 -45.71
C SER A 642 3.86 18.94 -46.10
N ASN A 643 4.62 18.05 -45.45
CA ASN A 643 5.61 17.20 -46.13
C ASN A 643 6.06 16.02 -45.26
N THR A 644 6.35 14.90 -45.92
CA THR A 644 6.59 13.58 -45.33
C THR A 644 8.08 13.29 -45.17
N THR A 645 8.46 12.47 -44.18
CA THR A 645 9.56 11.49 -44.32
C THR A 645 9.48 10.42 -43.23
N SER A 646 9.83 9.18 -43.57
CA SER A 646 9.62 7.99 -42.75
C SER A 646 10.86 7.57 -41.94
N ALA A 647 10.64 7.11 -40.71
CA ALA A 647 11.56 6.26 -39.95
C ALA A 647 10.76 5.42 -38.95
N CYS A 648 11.11 4.14 -38.77
CA CYS A 648 10.44 3.26 -37.80
C CYS A 648 10.73 3.73 -36.36
N THR A 649 9.69 3.84 -35.55
CA THR A 649 9.74 4.20 -34.13
C THR A 649 8.68 3.44 -33.34
N ASN A 650 8.86 3.32 -32.02
CA ASN A 650 7.88 2.70 -31.13
C ASN A 650 6.62 3.59 -31.06
N GLU A 651 5.64 3.32 -31.91
CA GLU A 651 4.38 4.06 -31.92
C GLU A 651 3.41 3.50 -30.87
N PRO A 652 2.66 4.36 -30.14
CA PRO A 652 1.61 3.92 -29.24
C PRO A 652 0.40 3.43 -30.04
N GLU A 653 -0.11 2.24 -29.71
CA GLU A 653 -1.24 1.62 -30.40
C GLU A 653 -2.59 2.05 -29.80
N GLU A 654 -3.60 2.08 -30.66
CA GLU A 654 -4.98 2.49 -30.34
C GLU A 654 -5.72 1.33 -29.67
N ASN A 655 -6.38 1.59 -28.52
CA ASN A 655 -7.15 0.56 -27.80
C ASN A 655 -8.50 0.24 -28.47
N ASP A 656 -8.63 0.26 -29.80
CA ASP A 656 -9.82 -0.16 -30.56
C ASP A 656 -9.56 -0.48 -32.05
N GLU A 657 -10.59 -0.91 -32.78
CA GLU A 657 -10.46 -1.54 -34.12
C GLU A 657 -9.78 -0.70 -35.24
N ASN A 658 -8.77 -1.29 -35.89
CA ASN A 658 -8.29 -0.89 -37.22
C ASN A 658 -9.44 -0.89 -38.27
N ASP A 659 -9.39 0.09 -39.19
CA ASP A 659 -10.42 0.39 -40.19
C ASP A 659 -10.90 -0.82 -41.04
N PRO A 660 -12.19 -0.90 -41.38
CA PRO A 660 -12.66 -1.83 -42.41
C PRO A 660 -12.17 -1.38 -43.80
N GLN A 661 -11.52 -2.30 -44.52
CA GLN A 661 -11.05 -2.10 -45.89
C GLN A 661 -12.15 -1.59 -46.84
N GLU A 662 -11.74 -0.75 -47.79
CA GLU A 662 -12.58 -0.22 -48.87
C GLU A 662 -13.37 -1.32 -49.60
N PHE A 663 -14.68 -1.12 -49.69
CA PHE A 663 -15.53 -1.80 -50.66
C PHE A 663 -16.61 -0.83 -51.19
N THR A 664 -16.21 0.05 -52.10
CA THR A 664 -16.75 0.22 -53.47
C THR A 664 -16.01 1.32 -54.21
#